data_AF-A0A935D312-F1
#
_entry.id   AF-A0A935D312-F1
#
_cell.length_a   1.000
_cell.length_b   1.000
_cell.length_c   1.000
_cell.angle_alpha   90.00
_cell.angle_beta   90.00
_cell.angle_gamma   90.00
#
_symmetry.space_group_name_H-M   'P 1'
#
loop_
_entity.id
_entity.type
_entity.pdbx_description
1 polymer ?
#
loop_
_entity_poly.entity_id
_entity_poly.type
_entity_poly.pdbx_seq_one_letter_code
_entity_poly.pdbx_strand_id
1 'polypeptide(L)'
;MGATATIMGRSATAAAAQQRDIIQLAIGDVKVEDLIVGGQATRYADTVKNGRVNEAMAHGKSPAEHQAIRERVNLQQIKAATGADALGLDAMSPTQRTLAKAKLHAKDSVLSPRIAADTQRLEGLLGQLNGNPLQADLADKNLRQLVANSPNKQTSVYQAIKNFSQRDSSQVQDLFDQYQAYLGNKGVCFHDSAASATSGSIYQAALAPYFKKKYDGLEPKERGVKIYSELLREAVKGIGFHEIGHSIGMRHNFSSSWDSMNYAPQYWQLRTNEGKSVGKCAAAGRTGGPDTCMGPRYLDPMTDDEQGLADEARPGIEYFANTSTMEYQIERFGETVGAGTYDLHFMKTVYGRVLETMDEREIEPEKQQYFAVKTLSQGIPSNLVFDPTSGYGVHYTKQGVLAKVFDPDRDCRPATDAEIATAKWRIVHGKVCSPSPKNHLAYEDMKSSGIEFTDSKGVNTPIGVAGVRWAGTDENGTKLVRWHYRYGEDYSRGGYIHAKLFDSGADIYETTVNVTRRFDLTYPWQYFRRLNKEFAWWSVAGSVTNSTFSRLRAYHWNTTTDLGRASAADAENPDQDQPAAYASQEMFNFLQRVILMPEPGMYGTGADTTLRTPTRYKALKIFDITEDEKALNQVGAVGIVDGRYIQVDFNNELGGSWDYFHFPEHVGFDDEKIYALREMVDSRPTLSTISRENALDGRDPYISFRTDNPHAMDRLLGGILAQDWETIAPSMLSDKQTLKTFSLLDRDPSKLTRPAGSSVIFPNTGYSNAISMSIYSMLFSRFSTDMVLAQKLRIRQERDSGARIPDNKRLSFTDPVTGFRYDANRFGNELIQGRQVETGIASRVLQRANELVAQAYQVREVEMTDTSTTPPTKYNAPFIDAFGEVELVLTNGAPTVKNATAAANLRRYIGLIDGLRQVGNIFGGGPLGGGGGGGDED
;
A
#
# COMPACT_ATOMS: atom_id res chain seq x y z
N MET A 1 -27.59 -14.17 28.19
CA MET A 1 -26.18 -13.91 27.85
C MET A 1 -26.16 -12.71 26.92
N GLY A 2 -25.58 -11.59 27.32
CA GLY A 2 -25.61 -10.33 26.56
C GLY A 2 -24.82 -10.45 25.25
N ALA A 3 -25.19 -9.65 24.24
CA ALA A 3 -24.57 -9.65 22.91
C ALA A 3 -23.04 -9.61 22.94
N THR A 4 -22.44 -8.96 23.95
CA THR A 4 -21.00 -8.89 24.20
C THR A 4 -20.36 -10.25 24.48
N ALA A 5 -21.02 -11.13 25.25
CA ALA A 5 -20.50 -12.48 25.56
C ALA A 5 -20.50 -13.38 24.31
N THR A 6 -21.49 -13.22 23.43
CA THR A 6 -21.58 -13.96 22.17
C THR A 6 -20.56 -13.46 21.13
N ILE A 7 -20.31 -12.15 21.09
CA ILE A 7 -19.33 -11.52 20.19
C ILE A 7 -17.89 -11.81 20.61
N MET A 8 -17.57 -11.72 21.90
CA MET A 8 -16.24 -12.03 22.44
C MET A 8 -15.89 -13.51 22.22
N GLY A 9 -16.82 -14.43 22.54
CA GLY A 9 -16.62 -15.86 22.34
C GLY A 9 -16.36 -16.21 20.86
N ARG A 10 -17.15 -15.65 19.93
CA ARG A 10 -16.95 -15.83 18.48
C ARG A 10 -15.61 -15.28 18.00
N SER A 11 -15.23 -14.08 18.45
CA SER A 11 -13.99 -13.43 18.02
C SER A 11 -12.76 -14.19 18.51
N ALA A 12 -12.76 -14.63 19.76
CA ALA A 12 -11.67 -15.38 20.35
C ALA A 12 -11.49 -16.77 19.72
N THR A 13 -12.59 -17.48 19.42
CA THR A 13 -12.51 -18.79 18.76
C THR A 13 -12.02 -18.68 17.32
N ALA A 14 -12.48 -17.68 16.57
CA ALA A 14 -12.01 -17.41 15.22
C ALA A 14 -10.50 -17.08 15.20
N ALA A 15 -10.06 -16.16 16.06
CA ALA A 15 -8.65 -15.79 16.17
C ALA A 15 -7.77 -16.99 16.56
N ALA A 16 -8.15 -17.74 17.60
CA ALA A 16 -7.36 -18.88 18.06
C ALA A 16 -7.29 -20.03 17.03
N ALA A 17 -8.37 -20.29 16.28
CA ALA A 17 -8.36 -21.29 15.21
C ALA A 17 -7.39 -20.90 14.10
N GLN A 18 -7.42 -19.63 13.71
CA GLN A 18 -6.55 -19.09 12.67
C GLN A 18 -5.07 -19.07 13.09
N GLN A 19 -4.76 -18.60 14.30
CA GLN A 19 -3.41 -18.63 14.86
C GLN A 19 -2.87 -20.07 14.94
N ARG A 20 -3.71 -21.04 15.37
CA ARG A 20 -3.36 -22.47 15.36
C ARG A 20 -2.95 -22.91 13.95
N ASP A 21 -3.75 -22.62 12.94
CA ASP A 21 -3.50 -23.08 11.57
C ASP A 21 -2.19 -22.51 11.01
N ILE A 22 -1.90 -21.23 11.27
CA ILE A 22 -0.61 -20.59 10.91
C ILE A 22 0.56 -21.30 11.60
N ILE A 23 0.45 -21.56 12.91
CA ILE A 23 1.50 -22.21 13.68
C ILE A 23 1.71 -23.66 13.23
N GLN A 24 0.64 -24.42 13.00
CA GLN A 24 0.74 -25.80 12.51
C GLN A 24 1.35 -25.87 11.11
N LEU A 25 1.04 -24.90 10.26
CA LEU A 25 1.65 -24.78 8.94
C LEU A 25 3.17 -24.53 9.05
N ALA A 26 3.57 -23.62 9.95
CA ALA A 26 4.99 -23.34 10.22
C ALA A 26 5.72 -24.53 10.87
N ILE A 27 5.03 -25.32 11.71
CA ILE A 27 5.57 -26.58 12.27
C ILE A 27 5.75 -27.66 11.19
N GLY A 28 4.92 -27.63 10.14
CA GLY A 28 4.80 -28.68 9.14
C GLY A 28 3.79 -29.78 9.50
N ASP A 29 2.93 -29.54 10.50
CA ASP A 29 1.86 -30.46 10.92
C ASP A 29 0.67 -30.47 9.95
N VAL A 30 0.48 -29.37 9.21
CA VAL A 30 -0.49 -29.24 8.12
C VAL A 30 0.20 -28.67 6.89
N LYS A 31 -0.27 -29.06 5.71
CA LYS A 31 0.14 -28.46 4.45
C LYS A 31 -0.83 -27.36 4.06
N VAL A 32 -0.39 -26.40 3.24
CA VAL A 32 -1.30 -25.33 2.79
C VAL A 32 -2.39 -25.93 1.89
N GLU A 33 -2.06 -26.98 1.15
CA GLU A 33 -2.98 -27.76 0.33
C GLU A 33 -4.06 -28.49 1.15
N ASP A 34 -3.86 -28.66 2.47
CA ASP A 34 -4.91 -29.17 3.37
C ASP A 34 -5.90 -28.07 3.77
N LEU A 35 -5.53 -26.79 3.58
CA LEU A 35 -6.29 -25.62 4.00
C LEU A 35 -7.01 -24.94 2.83
N ILE A 36 -6.45 -24.98 1.62
CA ILE A 36 -7.01 -24.32 0.44
C ILE A 36 -7.14 -25.28 -0.75
N VAL A 37 -7.99 -24.93 -1.72
CA VAL A 37 -8.14 -25.66 -2.98
C VAL A 37 -7.48 -24.85 -4.10
N GLY A 38 -6.69 -25.52 -4.96
CA GLY A 38 -6.07 -24.92 -6.14
C GLY A 38 -4.67 -24.32 -5.92
N GLY A 39 -3.73 -24.67 -6.82
CA GLY A 39 -2.43 -24.02 -6.98
C GLY A 39 -1.27 -24.60 -6.16
N GLN A 40 -0.02 -24.32 -6.60
CA GLN A 40 1.17 -24.66 -5.83
C GLN A 40 1.32 -23.69 -4.65
N ALA A 41 1.19 -24.21 -3.43
CA ALA A 41 1.22 -23.40 -2.22
C ALA A 41 2.56 -23.49 -1.46
N THR A 42 3.54 -24.22 -2.01
CA THR A 42 4.85 -24.48 -1.38
C THR A 42 5.58 -23.20 -0.99
N ARG A 43 5.61 -22.15 -1.84
CA ARG A 43 6.28 -20.88 -1.48
C ARG A 43 5.60 -20.14 -0.33
N TYR A 44 4.27 -20.19 -0.22
CA TYR A 44 3.55 -19.67 0.95
C TYR A 44 3.97 -20.42 2.20
N ALA A 45 3.94 -21.76 2.12
CA ALA A 45 4.36 -22.64 3.20
C ALA A 45 5.80 -22.33 3.61
N ASP A 46 6.71 -22.13 2.67
CA ASP A 46 8.11 -21.82 2.93
C ASP A 46 8.29 -20.43 3.53
N THR A 47 7.50 -19.44 3.10
CA THR A 47 7.53 -18.09 3.67
C THR A 47 7.05 -18.10 5.12
N VAL A 48 5.98 -18.85 5.40
CA VAL A 48 5.45 -19.05 6.76
C VAL A 48 6.39 -19.89 7.62
N LYS A 49 6.92 -21.01 7.10
CA LYS A 49 7.87 -21.89 7.82
C LYS A 49 9.17 -21.19 8.16
N ASN A 50 9.68 -20.36 7.25
CA ASN A 50 10.91 -19.62 7.46
C ASN A 50 10.68 -18.35 8.29
N GLY A 51 9.44 -17.86 8.38
CA GLY A 51 9.04 -16.67 9.16
C GLY A 51 9.72 -15.36 8.77
N ARG A 52 10.58 -15.38 7.74
CA ARG A 52 11.45 -14.27 7.36
C ARG A 52 10.66 -13.10 6.83
N VAL A 53 11.11 -11.90 7.20
CA VAL A 53 10.60 -10.62 6.71
C VAL A 53 10.85 -10.52 5.20
N ASN A 54 9.97 -9.81 4.49
CA ASN A 54 10.15 -9.44 3.08
C ASN A 54 11.57 -8.88 2.84
N GLU A 55 12.15 -9.12 1.66
CA GLU A 55 13.51 -8.66 1.29
C GLU A 55 13.76 -7.18 1.64
N ALA A 56 12.71 -6.34 1.57
CA ALA A 56 12.80 -4.89 1.82
C ALA A 56 13.36 -4.50 3.21
N MET A 57 13.00 -5.21 4.28
CA MET A 57 13.53 -4.96 5.64
C MET A 57 14.53 -6.04 6.09
N ALA A 58 14.79 -7.05 5.26
CA ALA A 58 15.75 -8.11 5.54
C ALA A 58 17.19 -7.71 5.16
N HIS A 59 17.37 -6.69 4.31
CA HIS A 59 18.68 -6.22 3.86
C HIS A 59 18.78 -4.69 3.85
N GLY A 60 19.92 -4.18 4.31
CA GLY A 60 20.28 -2.78 4.15
C GLY A 60 20.45 -2.43 2.66
N LYS A 61 19.99 -1.25 2.27
CA LYS A 61 20.08 -0.77 0.89
C LYS A 61 21.53 -0.41 0.55
N SER A 62 21.95 -0.78 -0.66
CA SER A 62 23.28 -0.45 -1.15
C SER A 62 23.43 1.04 -1.51
N PRO A 63 24.66 1.58 -1.59
CA PRO A 63 24.88 2.96 -2.04
C PRO A 63 24.25 3.30 -3.39
N ALA A 64 24.21 2.32 -4.32
CA ALA A 64 23.58 2.48 -5.63
C ALA A 64 22.05 2.58 -5.53
N GLU A 65 21.41 1.79 -4.65
CA GLU A 65 19.98 1.90 -4.39
C GLU A 65 19.63 3.23 -3.72
N HIS A 66 20.43 3.67 -2.74
CA HIS A 66 20.27 4.99 -2.14
C HIS A 66 20.34 6.11 -3.18
N GLN A 67 21.29 6.03 -4.12
CA GLN A 67 21.41 6.99 -5.21
C GLN A 67 20.21 6.94 -6.16
N ALA A 68 19.77 5.75 -6.57
CA ALA A 68 18.62 5.59 -7.45
C ALA A 68 17.35 6.19 -6.82
N ILE A 69 17.13 6.00 -5.52
CA ILE A 69 15.99 6.57 -4.81
C ILE A 69 16.03 8.10 -4.84
N ARG A 70 17.19 8.71 -4.60
CA ARG A 70 17.37 10.18 -4.72
C ARG A 70 17.05 10.70 -6.12
N GLU A 71 17.55 10.04 -7.16
CA GLU A 71 17.35 10.45 -8.55
C GLU A 71 15.88 10.34 -9.02
N ARG A 72 15.11 9.44 -8.40
CA ARG A 72 13.69 9.23 -8.71
C ARG A 72 12.77 10.27 -8.08
N VAL A 73 13.10 10.80 -6.90
CA VAL A 73 12.24 11.81 -6.24
C VAL A 73 12.34 13.16 -6.95
N ASN A 74 11.27 13.57 -7.62
CA ASN A 74 11.20 14.86 -8.29
C ASN A 74 10.69 15.97 -7.35
N LEU A 75 11.52 16.42 -6.41
CA LEU A 75 11.15 17.44 -5.42
C LEU A 75 10.62 18.73 -6.06
N GLN A 76 11.13 19.14 -7.22
CA GLN A 76 10.66 20.34 -7.93
C GLN A 76 9.19 20.20 -8.33
N GLN A 77 8.83 19.06 -8.91
CA GLN A 77 7.45 18.79 -9.33
C GLN A 77 6.52 18.62 -8.14
N ILE A 78 6.97 17.94 -7.07
CA ILE A 78 6.19 17.80 -5.84
C ILE A 78 5.92 19.17 -5.21
N LYS A 79 6.94 20.03 -5.08
CA LYS A 79 6.81 21.40 -4.58
C LYS A 79 5.76 22.20 -5.36
N ALA A 80 5.85 22.16 -6.69
CA ALA A 80 4.92 22.83 -7.57
C ALA A 80 3.47 22.34 -7.37
N ALA A 81 3.27 21.03 -7.19
CA ALA A 81 1.94 20.48 -6.96
C ALA A 81 1.37 20.82 -5.58
N THR A 82 2.22 20.86 -4.54
CA THR A 82 1.81 21.20 -3.17
C THR A 82 1.60 22.69 -2.92
N GLY A 83 1.83 23.55 -3.93
CA GLY A 83 1.79 25.01 -3.78
C GLY A 83 2.88 25.57 -2.86
N ALA A 84 3.97 24.82 -2.65
CA ALA A 84 5.02 25.21 -1.71
C ALA A 84 5.94 26.29 -2.31
N ASP A 85 6.16 27.39 -1.56
CA ASP A 85 7.13 28.42 -1.93
C ASP A 85 8.57 27.90 -1.76
N ALA A 86 9.14 27.41 -2.86
CA ALA A 86 10.47 26.84 -2.88
C ALA A 86 11.55 27.85 -2.41
N LEU A 87 11.45 29.12 -2.82
CA LEU A 87 12.43 30.15 -2.47
C LEU A 87 12.35 30.50 -0.97
N GLY A 88 11.12 30.63 -0.45
CA GLY A 88 10.88 30.84 0.98
C GLY A 88 11.38 29.68 1.83
N LEU A 89 11.14 28.43 1.41
CA LEU A 89 11.62 27.23 2.11
C LEU A 89 13.15 27.13 2.11
N ASP A 90 13.80 27.42 0.98
CA ASP A 90 15.25 27.34 0.86
C ASP A 90 15.95 28.46 1.66
N ALA A 91 15.28 29.61 1.86
CA ALA A 91 15.76 30.70 2.70
C ALA A 91 15.66 30.43 4.22
N MET A 92 14.79 29.51 4.64
CA MET A 92 14.66 29.12 6.04
C MET A 92 15.83 28.23 6.48
N SER A 93 16.27 28.37 7.74
CA SER A 93 17.16 27.36 8.33
C SER A 93 16.45 26.00 8.46
N PRO A 94 17.16 24.86 8.51
CA PRO A 94 16.55 23.54 8.70
C PRO A 94 15.62 23.51 9.91
N THR A 95 16.09 24.08 11.02
CA THR A 95 15.35 24.24 12.27
C THR A 95 14.04 25.02 12.09
N GLN A 96 14.06 26.12 11.34
CA GLN A 96 12.87 26.92 11.04
C GLN A 96 11.89 26.18 10.14
N ARG A 97 12.39 25.46 9.12
CA ARG A 97 11.55 24.65 8.22
C ARG A 97 10.80 23.56 8.97
N THR A 98 11.51 22.73 9.76
CA THR A 98 10.88 21.63 10.49
C THR A 98 9.80 22.14 11.44
N LEU A 99 10.06 23.26 12.13
CA LEU A 99 9.06 23.87 13.00
C LEU A 99 7.87 24.47 12.23
N ALA A 100 8.11 25.11 11.08
CA ALA A 100 7.04 25.65 10.24
C ALA A 100 6.15 24.52 9.70
N LYS A 101 6.74 23.42 9.22
CA LYS A 101 6.06 22.19 8.79
C LYS A 101 5.20 21.62 9.93
N ALA A 102 5.78 21.48 11.11
CA ALA A 102 5.07 20.97 12.30
C ALA A 102 3.86 21.84 12.69
N LYS A 103 4.03 23.17 12.68
CA LYS A 103 2.94 24.12 12.97
C LYS A 103 1.83 24.10 11.92
N LEU A 104 2.16 23.80 10.66
CA LEU A 104 1.17 23.68 9.60
C LEU A 104 0.30 22.45 9.82
N HIS A 105 0.92 21.29 10.02
CA HIS A 105 0.19 20.05 10.31
C HIS A 105 -0.63 20.10 11.58
N ALA A 106 -0.17 20.81 12.62
CA ALA A 106 -0.97 21.02 13.83
C ALA A 106 -2.28 21.81 13.58
N LYS A 107 -2.41 22.45 12.41
CA LYS A 107 -3.64 23.12 11.95
C LYS A 107 -4.41 22.28 10.93
N ASP A 108 -3.87 21.13 10.53
CA ASP A 108 -4.57 20.23 9.61
C ASP A 108 -5.69 19.52 10.37
N SER A 109 -6.76 19.20 9.68
CA SER A 109 -7.92 18.60 10.30
C SER A 109 -8.66 17.76 9.28
N VAL A 110 -9.39 16.76 9.78
CA VAL A 110 -10.27 15.92 8.95
C VAL A 110 -11.57 16.68 8.62
N LEU A 111 -11.51 17.99 8.34
CA LEU A 111 -12.68 18.86 8.20
C LEU A 111 -13.58 18.40 7.04
N SER A 112 -14.75 17.88 7.43
CA SER A 112 -15.81 17.33 6.59
C SER A 112 -16.28 18.24 5.43
N PRO A 113 -16.38 19.59 5.53
CA PRO A 113 -16.98 20.38 4.45
C PRO A 113 -16.23 20.34 3.11
N ARG A 114 -14.90 20.39 3.12
CA ARG A 114 -14.10 20.35 1.89
C ARG A 114 -14.08 18.96 1.27
N ILE A 115 -13.88 17.95 2.12
CA ILE A 115 -13.97 16.54 1.71
C ILE A 115 -15.36 16.22 1.15
N ALA A 116 -16.43 16.77 1.75
CA ALA A 116 -17.79 16.66 1.23
C ALA A 116 -17.95 17.34 -0.13
N ALA A 117 -17.42 18.55 -0.32
CA ALA A 117 -17.45 19.23 -1.62
C ALA A 117 -16.67 18.46 -2.71
N ASP A 118 -15.50 17.94 -2.37
CA ASP A 118 -14.70 17.09 -3.26
C ASP A 118 -15.43 15.78 -3.59
N THR A 119 -16.13 15.21 -2.62
CA THR A 119 -16.96 14.00 -2.81
C THR A 119 -18.14 14.30 -3.72
N GLN A 120 -18.87 15.41 -3.50
CA GLN A 120 -19.95 15.86 -4.38
C GLN A 120 -19.46 16.13 -5.81
N ARG A 121 -18.26 16.71 -5.97
CA ARG A 121 -17.64 16.93 -7.27
C ARG A 121 -17.32 15.60 -7.97
N LEU A 122 -16.78 14.62 -7.25
CA LEU A 122 -16.55 13.27 -7.77
C LEU A 122 -17.87 12.60 -8.16
N GLU A 123 -18.90 12.68 -7.33
CA GLU A 123 -20.24 12.15 -7.62
C GLU A 123 -20.84 12.81 -8.87
N GLY A 124 -20.65 14.12 -9.05
CA GLY A 124 -21.08 14.83 -10.26
C GLY A 124 -20.38 14.34 -11.53
N LEU A 125 -19.08 14.05 -11.46
CA LEU A 125 -18.33 13.47 -12.57
C LEU A 125 -18.77 12.03 -12.86
N LEU A 126 -18.88 11.18 -11.83
CA LEU A 126 -19.39 9.81 -11.97
C LEU A 126 -20.81 9.80 -12.53
N GLY A 127 -21.63 10.78 -12.16
CA GLY A 127 -22.99 10.95 -12.67
C GLY A 127 -23.08 11.15 -14.19
N GLN A 128 -22.00 11.56 -14.86
CA GLN A 128 -21.95 11.64 -16.33
C GLN A 128 -21.98 10.25 -17.00
N LEU A 129 -21.66 9.19 -16.26
CA LEU A 129 -21.79 7.81 -16.73
C LEU A 129 -23.21 7.26 -16.59
N ASN A 130 -24.11 7.94 -15.88
CA ASN A 130 -25.45 7.41 -15.60
C ASN A 130 -26.22 7.11 -16.90
N GLY A 131 -26.67 5.87 -17.04
CA GLY A 131 -27.39 5.41 -18.23
C GLY A 131 -26.50 5.12 -19.45
N ASN A 132 -25.19 5.33 -19.35
CA ASN A 132 -24.23 4.91 -20.36
C ASN A 132 -23.81 3.44 -20.15
N PRO A 133 -23.58 2.64 -21.21
CA PRO A 133 -23.07 1.27 -21.08
C PRO A 133 -21.79 1.15 -20.25
N LEU A 134 -20.89 2.14 -20.30
CA LEU A 134 -19.62 2.17 -19.55
C LEU A 134 -19.82 2.28 -18.03
N GLN A 135 -21.01 2.67 -17.54
CA GLN A 135 -21.34 2.59 -16.11
C GLN A 135 -21.21 1.15 -15.60
N ALA A 136 -21.57 0.18 -16.44
CA ALA A 136 -21.46 -1.23 -16.11
C ALA A 136 -19.99 -1.68 -15.97
N ASP A 137 -18.99 -0.93 -16.44
CA ASP A 137 -17.59 -1.30 -16.28
C ASP A 137 -17.01 -0.91 -14.90
N LEU A 138 -17.68 0.00 -14.17
CA LEU A 138 -17.31 0.39 -12.80
C LEU A 138 -18.16 -0.29 -11.71
N ALA A 139 -19.26 -0.91 -12.11
CA ALA A 139 -20.19 -1.55 -11.20
C ALA A 139 -19.57 -2.77 -10.50
N ASP A 140 -19.92 -2.99 -9.23
CA ASP A 140 -19.42 -4.13 -8.45
C ASP A 140 -19.79 -5.48 -9.09
N LYS A 141 -18.79 -6.22 -9.56
CA LYS A 141 -19.02 -7.46 -10.34
C LYS A 141 -19.56 -8.57 -9.45
N ASN A 142 -19.05 -8.69 -8.23
CA ASN A 142 -19.46 -9.70 -7.27
C ASN A 142 -20.93 -9.51 -6.84
N LEU A 143 -21.32 -8.27 -6.52
CA LEU A 143 -22.71 -7.95 -6.20
C LEU A 143 -23.63 -8.14 -7.41
N ARG A 144 -23.18 -7.85 -8.63
CA ARG A 144 -23.98 -8.12 -9.84
C ARG A 144 -24.20 -9.61 -10.06
N GLN A 145 -23.19 -10.44 -9.85
CA GLN A 145 -23.32 -11.89 -9.92
C GLN A 145 -24.29 -12.41 -8.86
N LEU A 146 -24.20 -11.91 -7.62
CA LEU A 146 -25.14 -12.23 -6.54
C LEU A 146 -26.59 -11.85 -6.91
N VAL A 147 -26.80 -10.66 -7.51
CA VAL A 147 -28.12 -10.20 -7.96
C VAL A 147 -28.65 -11.05 -9.11
N ALA A 148 -27.80 -11.39 -10.08
CA ALA A 148 -28.18 -12.21 -11.23
C ALA A 148 -28.65 -13.60 -10.81
N ASN A 149 -27.95 -14.21 -9.85
CA ASN A 149 -28.21 -15.55 -9.34
C ASN A 149 -29.26 -15.60 -8.23
N SER A 150 -29.77 -14.45 -7.77
CA SER A 150 -30.74 -14.43 -6.67
C SER A 150 -32.09 -15.06 -7.08
N PRO A 151 -32.56 -16.10 -6.36
CA PRO A 151 -33.82 -16.75 -6.67
C PRO A 151 -35.05 -15.91 -6.27
N ASN A 152 -34.92 -15.04 -5.25
CA ASN A 152 -36.01 -14.21 -4.76
C ASN A 152 -35.79 -12.72 -5.07
N LYS A 153 -36.40 -12.28 -6.16
CA LYS A 153 -36.29 -10.92 -6.71
C LYS A 153 -37.35 -9.93 -6.17
N GLN A 154 -38.19 -10.36 -5.24
CA GLN A 154 -39.34 -9.59 -4.73
C GLN A 154 -39.03 -8.86 -3.42
N THR A 155 -37.93 -9.18 -2.74
CA THR A 155 -37.62 -8.61 -1.41
C THR A 155 -37.07 -7.19 -1.50
N SER A 156 -37.29 -6.38 -0.45
CA SER A 156 -36.66 -5.06 -0.31
C SER A 156 -35.13 -5.14 -0.28
N VAL A 157 -34.58 -6.21 0.30
CA VAL A 157 -33.14 -6.50 0.30
C VAL A 157 -32.62 -6.69 -1.12
N TYR A 158 -33.32 -7.48 -1.95
CA TYR A 158 -32.95 -7.65 -3.36
C TYR A 158 -32.96 -6.31 -4.11
N GLN A 159 -33.97 -5.47 -3.91
CA GLN A 159 -34.03 -4.17 -4.57
C GLN A 159 -32.90 -3.24 -4.13
N ALA A 160 -32.52 -3.26 -2.84
CA ALA A 160 -31.38 -2.51 -2.34
C ALA A 160 -30.05 -3.01 -2.94
N ILE A 161 -29.79 -4.31 -2.93
CA ILE A 161 -28.56 -4.90 -3.49
C ILE A 161 -28.50 -4.67 -5.00
N LYS A 162 -29.63 -4.79 -5.73
CA LYS A 162 -29.72 -4.47 -7.16
C LYS A 162 -29.33 -3.02 -7.45
N ASN A 163 -29.73 -2.09 -6.60
CA ASN A 163 -29.35 -0.69 -6.77
C ASN A 163 -27.86 -0.47 -6.46
N PHE A 164 -27.32 -1.13 -5.42
CA PHE A 164 -25.89 -1.04 -5.09
C PHE A 164 -25.02 -1.71 -6.15
N SER A 165 -25.44 -2.83 -6.73
CA SER A 165 -24.67 -3.55 -7.74
C SER A 165 -24.52 -2.79 -9.06
N GLN A 166 -25.31 -1.74 -9.29
CA GLN A 166 -25.20 -0.86 -10.45
C GLN A 166 -24.32 0.37 -10.21
N ARG A 167 -23.86 0.57 -8.97
CA ARG A 167 -23.01 1.69 -8.58
C ARG A 167 -21.55 1.28 -8.57
N ASP A 168 -20.71 2.30 -8.69
CA ASP A 168 -19.29 2.21 -8.39
C ASP A 168 -19.08 1.64 -6.98
N SER A 169 -18.19 0.64 -6.85
CA SER A 169 -18.00 -0.06 -5.57
C SER A 169 -17.49 0.87 -4.46
N SER A 170 -16.68 1.90 -4.77
CA SER A 170 -16.30 2.90 -3.75
C SER A 170 -17.50 3.66 -3.20
N GLN A 171 -18.46 4.05 -4.04
CA GLN A 171 -19.68 4.71 -3.56
C GLN A 171 -20.49 3.79 -2.63
N VAL A 172 -20.58 2.50 -2.98
CA VAL A 172 -21.25 1.50 -2.12
C VAL A 172 -20.55 1.40 -0.78
N GLN A 173 -19.22 1.34 -0.77
CA GLN A 173 -18.42 1.28 0.45
C GLN A 173 -18.52 2.58 1.27
N ASP A 174 -18.49 3.75 0.65
CA ASP A 174 -18.63 5.04 1.35
C ASP A 174 -19.99 5.15 2.05
N LEU A 175 -21.06 4.67 1.41
CA LEU A 175 -22.38 4.57 2.03
C LEU A 175 -22.38 3.60 3.23
N PHE A 176 -21.72 2.45 3.10
CA PHE A 176 -21.57 1.52 4.22
C PHE A 176 -20.79 2.12 5.39
N ASP A 177 -19.68 2.80 5.13
CA ASP A 177 -18.85 3.44 6.16
C ASP A 177 -19.62 4.56 6.88
N GLN A 178 -20.34 5.41 6.14
CA GLN A 178 -21.18 6.45 6.73
C GLN A 178 -22.29 5.85 7.61
N TYR A 179 -22.91 4.77 7.14
CA TYR A 179 -23.94 4.08 7.90
C TYR A 179 -23.38 3.40 9.15
N GLN A 180 -22.21 2.76 9.05
CA GLN A 180 -21.51 2.18 10.20
C GLN A 180 -21.10 3.25 11.21
N ALA A 181 -20.56 4.39 10.76
CA ALA A 181 -20.23 5.51 11.64
C ALA A 181 -21.48 6.06 12.36
N TYR A 182 -22.59 6.21 11.64
CA TYR A 182 -23.88 6.62 12.21
C TYR A 182 -24.36 5.65 13.30
N LEU A 183 -24.26 4.34 13.07
CA LEU A 183 -24.66 3.33 14.04
C LEU A 183 -23.65 3.19 15.19
N GLY A 184 -22.35 3.38 14.92
CA GLY A 184 -21.29 3.45 15.92
C GLY A 184 -21.49 4.60 16.89
N ASN A 185 -21.92 5.78 16.41
CA ASN A 185 -22.33 6.91 17.25
C ASN A 185 -23.53 6.61 18.15
N LYS A 186 -24.27 5.52 17.88
CA LYS A 186 -25.36 5.01 18.72
C LYS A 186 -24.93 3.82 19.60
N GLY A 187 -23.63 3.53 19.68
CA GLY A 187 -23.08 2.45 20.50
C GLY A 187 -23.19 1.06 19.86
N VAL A 188 -23.42 0.96 18.54
CA VAL A 188 -23.43 -0.33 17.84
C VAL A 188 -22.04 -0.65 17.33
N CYS A 189 -21.45 -1.75 17.79
CA CYS A 189 -20.18 -2.26 17.27
C CYS A 189 -20.43 -3.20 16.10
N PHE A 190 -19.87 -2.90 14.93
CA PHE A 190 -19.86 -3.80 13.78
C PHE A 190 -18.55 -4.58 13.78
N HIS A 191 -18.65 -5.90 13.78
CA HIS A 191 -17.54 -6.71 13.29
C HIS A 191 -17.84 -6.93 11.81
N ASP A 192 -17.14 -6.20 10.95
CA ASP A 192 -17.22 -6.42 9.51
C ASP A 192 -16.98 -7.92 9.25
N SER A 193 -17.91 -8.59 8.57
CA SER A 193 -17.72 -9.98 8.17
C SER A 193 -16.47 -10.13 7.30
N ALA A 194 -16.00 -9.04 6.68
CA ALA A 194 -14.70 -8.94 6.03
C ALA A 194 -13.54 -8.50 6.95
N ALA A 195 -13.76 -7.97 8.16
CA ALA A 195 -12.70 -7.77 9.17
C ALA A 195 -12.19 -9.09 9.77
N SER A 196 -12.94 -10.18 9.59
CA SER A 196 -12.44 -11.54 9.80
C SER A 196 -11.24 -11.88 8.86
N ALA A 197 -11.00 -11.04 7.84
CA ALA A 197 -9.87 -11.12 6.91
C ALA A 197 -8.63 -10.29 7.32
N THR A 198 -8.47 -9.96 8.59
CA THR A 198 -7.18 -9.52 9.18
C THR A 198 -6.19 -10.67 9.39
N SER A 199 -6.46 -11.80 8.72
CA SER A 199 -5.87 -13.09 8.97
C SER A 199 -4.65 -13.32 8.06
N GLY A 200 -3.43 -13.19 8.56
CA GLY A 200 -2.17 -13.48 7.87
C GLY A 200 -1.03 -12.93 8.71
N SER A 201 -0.02 -13.75 9.08
CA SER A 201 0.91 -13.36 10.14
C SER A 201 2.35 -13.09 9.74
N ILE A 202 2.79 -11.86 9.99
CA ILE A 202 4.16 -11.37 9.80
C ILE A 202 5.09 -11.73 10.98
N TYR A 203 4.55 -12.12 12.15
CA TYR A 203 5.37 -12.39 13.35
C TYR A 203 5.01 -13.65 14.15
N GLN A 204 3.85 -14.28 13.97
CA GLN A 204 3.41 -15.42 14.79
C GLN A 204 4.06 -16.73 14.38
N ALA A 205 4.42 -16.89 13.11
CA ALA A 205 4.96 -18.14 12.58
C ALA A 205 6.27 -18.56 13.29
N ALA A 206 7.05 -17.58 13.75
CA ALA A 206 8.26 -17.79 14.55
C ALA A 206 8.01 -18.51 15.90
N LEU A 207 6.76 -18.62 16.37
CA LEU A 207 6.39 -19.42 17.54
C LEU A 207 6.30 -20.93 17.28
N ALA A 208 6.40 -21.38 16.04
CA ALA A 208 6.32 -22.80 15.70
C ALA A 208 7.26 -23.70 16.53
N PRO A 209 8.56 -23.37 16.70
CA PRO A 209 9.45 -24.20 17.51
C PRO A 209 9.05 -24.23 19.00
N TYR A 210 8.52 -23.11 19.55
CA TYR A 210 8.03 -23.06 20.93
C TYR A 210 6.88 -24.05 21.15
N PHE A 211 5.85 -24.02 20.28
CA PHE A 211 4.70 -24.93 20.41
C PHE A 211 5.04 -26.37 20.08
N LYS A 212 5.93 -26.60 19.10
CA LYS A 212 6.45 -27.93 18.78
C LYS A 212 7.15 -28.56 19.97
N LYS A 213 8.04 -27.82 20.63
CA LYS A 213 8.76 -28.29 21.84
C LYS A 213 7.82 -28.51 23.01
N LYS A 214 6.87 -27.60 23.24
CA LYS A 214 5.94 -27.67 24.38
C LYS A 214 5.00 -28.87 24.32
N TYR A 215 4.61 -29.26 23.12
CA TYR A 215 3.68 -30.37 22.86
C TYR A 215 4.34 -31.48 22.05
N ASP A 216 5.63 -31.70 22.33
CA ASP A 216 6.42 -32.74 21.70
C ASP A 216 5.83 -34.14 22.01
N GLY A 217 5.97 -35.05 21.05
CA GLY A 217 5.42 -36.41 21.16
C GLY A 217 3.90 -36.53 20.95
N LEU A 218 3.15 -35.44 20.78
CA LEU A 218 1.74 -35.50 20.36
C LEU A 218 1.60 -35.62 18.84
N GLU A 219 0.60 -36.39 18.40
CA GLU A 219 0.20 -36.45 17.00
C GLU A 219 -0.28 -35.08 16.48
N PRO A 220 -0.09 -34.74 15.18
CA PRO A 220 -0.39 -33.41 14.64
C PRO A 220 -1.77 -32.87 15.00
N LYS A 221 -2.81 -33.71 14.95
CA LYS A 221 -4.19 -33.33 15.30
C LYS A 221 -4.35 -33.01 16.79
N GLU A 222 -3.78 -33.85 17.66
CA GLU A 222 -3.84 -33.65 19.11
C GLU A 222 -3.05 -32.41 19.53
N ARG A 223 -1.87 -32.22 18.92
CA ARG A 223 -1.06 -31.00 19.09
C ARG A 223 -1.84 -29.76 18.71
N GLY A 224 -2.51 -29.76 17.55
CA GLY A 224 -3.36 -28.66 17.10
C GLY A 224 -4.48 -28.32 18.09
N VAL A 225 -5.13 -29.31 18.70
CA VAL A 225 -6.15 -29.10 19.73
C VAL A 225 -5.57 -28.44 20.99
N LYS A 226 -4.36 -28.84 21.41
CA LYS A 226 -3.68 -28.23 22.56
C LYS A 226 -3.24 -26.79 22.26
N ILE A 227 -2.65 -26.55 21.10
CA ILE A 227 -2.28 -25.21 20.60
C ILE A 227 -3.52 -24.31 20.60
N TYR A 228 -4.63 -24.74 19.97
CA TYR A 228 -5.88 -23.99 19.96
C TYR A 228 -6.40 -23.67 21.36
N SER A 229 -6.40 -24.66 22.25
CA SER A 229 -6.89 -24.48 23.62
C SER A 229 -6.08 -23.45 24.41
N GLU A 230 -4.76 -23.39 24.19
CA GLU A 230 -3.90 -22.39 24.81
C GLU A 230 -4.10 -21.01 24.18
N LEU A 231 -4.11 -20.91 22.85
CA LEU A 231 -4.32 -19.66 22.14
C LEU A 231 -5.69 -19.06 22.43
N LEU A 232 -6.74 -19.87 22.54
CA LEU A 232 -8.07 -19.42 22.92
C LEU A 232 -8.08 -18.75 24.30
N ARG A 233 -7.33 -19.29 25.27
CA ARG A 233 -7.20 -18.67 26.59
C ARG A 233 -6.50 -17.33 26.51
N GLU A 234 -5.45 -17.21 25.71
CA GLU A 234 -4.73 -15.95 25.55
C GLU A 234 -5.56 -14.91 24.78
N ALA A 235 -6.29 -15.31 23.73
CA ALA A 235 -7.20 -14.44 22.99
C ALA A 235 -8.34 -13.91 23.88
N VAL A 236 -8.95 -14.78 24.69
CA VAL A 236 -9.98 -14.35 25.66
C VAL A 236 -9.41 -13.35 26.67
N LYS A 237 -8.18 -13.55 27.16
CA LYS A 237 -7.54 -12.59 28.07
C LYS A 237 -7.28 -11.25 27.38
N GLY A 238 -6.68 -11.25 26.19
CA GLY A 238 -6.36 -10.02 25.45
C GLY A 238 -7.61 -9.20 25.11
N ILE A 239 -8.62 -9.84 24.52
CA ILE A 239 -9.91 -9.20 24.22
C ILE A 239 -10.60 -8.78 25.53
N GLY A 240 -10.57 -9.61 26.57
CA GLY A 240 -11.12 -9.25 27.87
C GLY A 240 -10.47 -7.99 28.46
N PHE A 241 -9.15 -7.86 28.38
CA PHE A 241 -8.43 -6.65 28.80
C PHE A 241 -8.86 -5.41 28.01
N HIS A 242 -9.04 -5.54 26.70
CA HIS A 242 -9.54 -4.47 25.84
C HIS A 242 -10.95 -4.00 26.27
N GLU A 243 -11.89 -4.93 26.49
CA GLU A 243 -13.25 -4.59 26.92
C GLU A 243 -13.30 -4.00 28.34
N ILE A 244 -12.40 -4.46 29.23
CA ILE A 244 -12.21 -3.83 30.55
C ILE A 244 -11.71 -2.40 30.39
N GLY A 245 -10.79 -2.15 29.46
CA GLY A 245 -10.31 -0.81 29.10
C GLY A 245 -11.46 0.15 28.77
N HIS A 246 -12.39 -0.27 27.91
CA HIS A 246 -13.62 0.50 27.65
C HIS A 246 -14.47 0.73 28.89
N SER A 247 -14.57 -0.27 29.77
CA SER A 247 -15.35 -0.18 31.01
C SER A 247 -14.79 0.85 32.01
N ILE A 248 -13.49 1.14 31.94
CA ILE A 248 -12.79 2.14 32.77
C ILE A 248 -12.48 3.44 32.01
N GLY A 249 -13.18 3.67 30.89
CA GLY A 249 -13.18 4.94 30.17
C GLY A 249 -12.10 5.09 29.10
N MET A 250 -11.34 4.03 28.79
CA MET A 250 -10.37 4.08 27.70
C MET A 250 -11.08 4.03 26.33
N ARG A 251 -10.63 4.90 25.43
CA ARG A 251 -10.96 4.84 24.00
C ARG A 251 -9.88 4.06 23.26
N HIS A 252 -10.15 3.71 22.01
CA HIS A 252 -9.13 3.18 21.12
C HIS A 252 -7.95 4.15 21.02
N ASN A 253 -6.74 3.60 20.94
CA ASN A 253 -5.52 4.38 20.71
C ASN A 253 -4.71 3.73 19.59
N PHE A 254 -5.00 4.15 18.36
CA PHE A 254 -4.37 3.69 17.13
C PHE A 254 -3.02 4.37 16.84
N SER A 255 -2.55 5.26 17.72
CA SER A 255 -1.18 5.78 17.68
C SER A 255 -0.21 4.93 18.48
N SER A 256 -0.72 3.88 19.13
CA SER A 256 0.07 2.96 19.95
C SER A 256 1.13 2.25 19.12
N SER A 257 0.83 1.88 17.87
CA SER A 257 1.79 1.28 16.94
C SER A 257 2.87 2.24 16.44
N TRP A 258 2.76 3.55 16.67
CA TRP A 258 3.72 4.58 16.20
C TRP A 258 4.54 5.22 17.34
N ASP A 259 4.08 5.08 18.59
CA ASP A 259 4.68 5.73 19.76
C ASP A 259 5.86 4.95 20.34
N SER A 260 6.89 4.75 19.52
CA SER A 260 8.02 3.85 19.79
C SER A 260 8.79 4.11 21.08
N MET A 261 8.90 5.37 21.52
CA MET A 261 9.52 5.72 22.81
C MET A 261 8.84 5.04 24.01
N ASN A 262 7.60 4.59 23.82
CA ASN A 262 6.73 4.00 24.83
C ASN A 262 6.41 2.52 24.58
N TYR A 263 7.02 1.88 23.56
CA TYR A 263 6.83 0.45 23.33
C TYR A 263 7.23 -0.39 24.55
N ALA A 264 6.78 -1.65 24.55
CA ALA A 264 7.15 -2.60 25.58
C ALA A 264 8.69 -2.76 25.67
N PRO A 265 9.26 -2.98 26.87
CA PRO A 265 10.71 -3.12 27.06
C PRO A 265 11.35 -4.19 26.18
N GLN A 266 10.62 -5.28 25.91
CA GLN A 266 11.04 -6.37 25.03
C GLN A 266 11.34 -5.89 23.60
N TYR A 267 10.61 -4.90 23.09
CA TYR A 267 10.92 -4.30 21.79
C TYR A 267 12.32 -3.72 21.81
N TRP A 268 12.64 -2.90 22.80
CA TRP A 268 13.96 -2.25 22.88
C TRP A 268 15.08 -3.19 23.30
N GLN A 269 14.78 -4.23 24.09
CA GLN A 269 15.70 -5.32 24.39
C GLN A 269 16.19 -6.01 23.10
N LEU A 270 15.27 -6.26 22.15
CA LEU A 270 15.56 -6.81 20.83
C LEU A 270 16.22 -5.78 19.91
N ARG A 271 15.60 -4.60 19.75
CA ARG A 271 16.04 -3.53 18.83
C ARG A 271 17.46 -3.05 19.12
N THR A 272 17.84 -3.02 20.40
CA THR A 272 19.17 -2.57 20.84
C THR A 272 20.15 -3.72 21.03
N ASN A 273 19.77 -4.97 20.77
CA ASN A 273 20.60 -6.15 21.05
C ASN A 273 21.16 -6.12 22.47
N GLU A 274 20.27 -6.09 23.47
CA GLU A 274 20.65 -5.98 24.90
C GLU A 274 21.51 -4.72 25.18
N GLY A 275 21.18 -3.57 24.58
CA GLY A 275 21.89 -2.31 24.76
C GLY A 275 23.20 -2.17 23.98
N LYS A 276 23.59 -3.14 23.15
CA LYS A 276 24.87 -3.14 22.40
C LYS A 276 24.78 -2.39 21.07
N SER A 277 23.61 -2.32 20.46
CA SER A 277 23.34 -1.70 19.16
C SER A 277 22.74 -0.31 19.32
N VAL A 278 23.52 0.65 19.81
CA VAL A 278 23.08 2.06 19.96
C VAL A 278 23.89 3.05 19.12
N GLY A 279 24.88 2.54 18.36
CA GLY A 279 25.70 3.34 17.46
C GLY A 279 24.93 3.83 16.23
N LYS A 280 25.46 4.86 15.56
CA LYS A 280 24.90 5.34 14.28
C LYS A 280 25.23 4.36 13.15
N CYS A 281 24.24 4.00 12.33
CA CYS A 281 24.46 3.12 11.18
C CYS A 281 25.25 3.80 10.05
N ALA A 282 26.02 3.00 9.33
CA ALA A 282 26.73 3.43 8.13
C ALA A 282 25.74 3.76 7.00
N ALA A 283 26.12 4.70 6.14
CA ALA A 283 25.28 5.14 5.01
C ALA A 283 25.04 4.05 3.94
N ALA A 284 25.83 2.97 3.94
CA ALA A 284 25.66 1.83 3.05
C ALA A 284 24.73 0.73 3.63
N GLY A 285 24.13 0.98 4.80
CA GLY A 285 23.37 0.00 5.56
C GLY A 285 24.22 -1.15 6.12
N ARG A 286 23.64 -1.93 7.04
CA ARG A 286 24.25 -3.16 7.56
C ARG A 286 24.03 -4.30 6.57
N THR A 287 25.12 -5.03 6.27
CA THR A 287 25.15 -6.17 5.35
C THR A 287 25.65 -7.42 6.09
N GLY A 288 24.75 -8.08 6.83
CA GLY A 288 25.14 -9.17 7.73
C GLY A 288 26.09 -8.70 8.84
N GLY A 289 26.73 -9.65 9.53
CA GLY A 289 27.62 -9.37 10.66
C GLY A 289 26.90 -9.07 11.99
N PRO A 290 27.65 -8.80 13.07
CA PRO A 290 27.07 -8.49 14.37
C PRO A 290 26.26 -7.20 14.29
N ASP A 291 25.15 -7.18 15.00
CA ASP A 291 24.34 -5.98 15.13
C ASP A 291 25.03 -5.00 16.10
N THR A 292 25.39 -3.82 15.59
CA THR A 292 26.21 -2.82 16.31
C THR A 292 25.69 -1.39 16.17
N CYS A 293 24.61 -1.17 15.43
CA CYS A 293 24.09 0.16 15.14
C CYS A 293 22.56 0.14 15.13
N MET A 294 21.94 1.31 15.25
CA MET A 294 20.49 1.44 15.16
C MET A 294 20.09 2.59 14.25
N GLY A 295 19.17 2.32 13.32
CA GLY A 295 18.73 3.29 12.30
C GLY A 295 17.40 2.91 11.65
N PRO A 296 16.94 3.69 10.64
CA PRO A 296 15.81 3.27 9.80
C PRO A 296 16.03 1.88 9.20
N ARG A 297 14.97 1.09 8.96
CA ARG A 297 15.10 -0.31 8.53
C ARG A 297 15.78 -0.52 7.17
N TYR A 298 15.81 0.48 6.32
CA TYR A 298 16.57 0.45 5.07
C TYR A 298 18.08 0.64 5.26
N LEU A 299 18.54 1.06 6.45
CA LEU A 299 19.95 1.07 6.87
C LEU A 299 20.25 -0.04 7.90
N ASP A 300 19.26 -0.39 8.72
CA ASP A 300 19.36 -1.32 9.82
C ASP A 300 18.27 -2.40 9.71
N PRO A 301 18.47 -3.41 8.83
CA PRO A 301 17.49 -4.45 8.57
C PRO A 301 17.23 -5.32 9.81
N MET A 302 16.08 -5.97 9.88
CA MET A 302 15.75 -6.85 11.00
C MET A 302 16.74 -8.02 11.13
N THR A 303 17.20 -8.30 12.34
CA THR A 303 18.01 -9.49 12.64
C THR A 303 17.14 -10.75 12.75
N ASP A 304 17.73 -11.94 12.68
CA ASP A 304 16.99 -13.20 12.95
C ASP A 304 16.45 -13.23 14.39
N ASP A 305 17.15 -12.60 15.33
CA ASP A 305 16.78 -12.48 16.74
C ASP A 305 15.55 -11.58 16.94
N GLU A 306 15.52 -10.42 16.28
CA GLU A 306 14.34 -9.54 16.21
C GLU A 306 13.16 -10.24 15.53
N GLN A 307 13.39 -11.15 14.58
CA GLN A 307 12.33 -11.91 13.92
C GLN A 307 11.84 -13.12 14.73
N GLY A 308 12.48 -13.45 15.86
CA GLY A 308 12.18 -14.65 16.64
C GLY A 308 12.61 -15.96 15.98
N LEU A 309 13.52 -15.87 15.00
CA LEU A 309 14.05 -16.99 14.20
C LEU A 309 15.42 -17.47 14.67
N ALA A 310 16.02 -16.80 15.64
CA ALA A 310 17.24 -17.25 16.33
C ALA A 310 16.95 -18.44 17.27
N ASP A 311 17.88 -18.75 18.19
CA ASP A 311 17.81 -19.93 19.06
C ASP A 311 16.60 -19.91 20.03
N GLU A 312 16.06 -18.73 20.35
CA GLU A 312 14.90 -18.55 21.22
C GLU A 312 13.64 -18.24 20.41
N ALA A 313 12.74 -19.21 20.31
CA ALA A 313 11.49 -19.08 19.59
C ALA A 313 10.50 -18.15 20.30
N ARG A 314 10.11 -17.08 19.61
CA ARG A 314 9.20 -16.01 20.08
C ARG A 314 8.48 -15.37 18.89
N PRO A 315 7.45 -14.53 19.10
CA PRO A 315 6.94 -13.70 18.03
C PRO A 315 8.01 -12.70 17.59
N GLY A 316 7.99 -12.30 16.32
CA GLY A 316 8.81 -11.20 15.83
C GLY A 316 8.56 -9.86 16.56
N ILE A 317 9.54 -8.96 16.50
CA ILE A 317 9.64 -7.73 17.30
C ILE A 317 8.40 -6.83 17.24
N GLU A 318 7.69 -6.80 16.11
CA GLU A 318 6.45 -6.03 15.92
C GLU A 318 5.33 -6.42 16.89
N TYR A 319 5.35 -7.64 17.42
CA TYR A 319 4.44 -8.06 18.49
C TYR A 319 4.55 -7.16 19.72
N PHE A 320 5.76 -6.65 20.03
CA PHE A 320 6.04 -5.78 21.17
C PHE A 320 5.97 -4.27 20.82
N ALA A 321 5.67 -3.94 19.56
CA ALA A 321 5.67 -2.57 19.04
C ALA A 321 4.31 -1.87 19.24
N ASN A 322 3.81 -1.88 20.48
CA ASN A 322 2.57 -1.20 20.86
C ASN A 322 2.64 -0.67 22.30
N THR A 323 1.86 0.37 22.59
CA THR A 323 1.79 1.02 23.91
C THR A 323 0.47 0.79 24.63
N SER A 324 -0.55 0.24 23.95
CA SER A 324 -1.89 0.08 24.49
C SER A 324 -2.56 -1.20 24.02
N THR A 325 -3.34 -1.85 24.89
CA THR A 325 -4.28 -2.92 24.53
C THR A 325 -5.50 -2.39 23.76
N MET A 326 -5.70 -1.07 23.73
CA MET A 326 -6.76 -0.39 22.98
C MET A 326 -6.41 -0.18 21.51
N GLU A 327 -5.26 -0.70 21.07
CA GLU A 327 -4.82 -0.77 19.68
C GLU A 327 -5.39 -2.02 19.00
N TYR A 328 -5.71 -1.89 17.71
CA TYR A 328 -5.85 -3.05 16.83
C TYR A 328 -4.55 -3.19 16.08
N GLN A 329 -3.61 -3.95 16.64
CA GLN A 329 -2.35 -4.22 15.97
C GLN A 329 -2.61 -4.89 14.61
N ILE A 330 -1.60 -4.87 13.74
CA ILE A 330 -1.67 -5.38 12.36
C ILE A 330 -2.34 -6.77 12.20
N GLU A 331 -2.37 -7.59 13.26
CA GLU A 331 -3.01 -8.91 13.30
C GLU A 331 -3.75 -9.19 14.60
N ARG A 332 -4.73 -10.11 14.52
CA ARG A 332 -5.45 -10.69 15.67
C ARG A 332 -4.56 -11.70 16.41
N PHE A 333 -3.68 -11.18 17.26
CA PHE A 333 -2.80 -11.89 18.20
C PHE A 333 -2.08 -10.89 19.10
N GLY A 334 -1.83 -9.68 18.61
CA GLY A 334 -1.12 -8.64 19.33
C GLY A 334 -1.79 -8.26 20.67
N GLU A 335 -3.12 -8.34 20.77
CA GLU A 335 -3.84 -8.11 22.03
C GLU A 335 -3.39 -9.03 23.17
N THR A 336 -2.74 -10.15 22.85
CA THR A 336 -2.20 -11.08 23.84
C THR A 336 -0.96 -10.55 24.55
N VAL A 337 -0.32 -9.45 24.11
CA VAL A 337 0.78 -8.79 24.84
C VAL A 337 0.34 -8.39 26.24
N GLY A 338 -0.90 -7.87 26.36
CA GLY A 338 -1.48 -7.34 27.59
C GLY A 338 -1.46 -5.82 27.65
N ALA A 339 -1.58 -5.27 28.86
CA ALA A 339 -1.59 -3.83 29.08
C ALA A 339 -0.23 -3.21 28.76
N GLY A 340 -0.25 -2.11 28.00
CA GLY A 340 0.95 -1.35 27.65
C GLY A 340 1.17 -0.13 28.53
N THR A 341 2.27 0.59 28.26
CA THR A 341 2.69 1.78 29.03
C THR A 341 1.65 2.91 28.99
N TYR A 342 0.95 3.09 27.87
CA TYR A 342 -0.13 4.08 27.73
C TYR A 342 -1.31 3.73 28.63
N ASP A 343 -1.65 2.44 28.75
CA ASP A 343 -2.76 1.99 29.59
C ASP A 343 -2.50 2.32 31.06
N LEU A 344 -1.27 2.07 31.51
CA LEU A 344 -0.82 2.44 32.86
C LEU A 344 -0.80 3.95 33.06
N HIS A 345 -0.31 4.70 32.08
CA HIS A 345 -0.32 6.16 32.10
C HIS A 345 -1.75 6.73 32.19
N PHE A 346 -2.69 6.17 31.44
CA PHE A 346 -4.10 6.57 31.49
C PHE A 346 -4.65 6.40 32.90
N MET A 347 -4.39 5.25 33.56
CA MET A 347 -4.84 5.03 34.94
C MET A 347 -4.24 6.05 35.91
N LYS A 348 -2.93 6.29 35.82
CA LYS A 348 -2.22 7.28 36.64
C LYS A 348 -2.80 8.69 36.45
N THR A 349 -3.12 9.05 35.21
CA THR A 349 -3.62 10.38 34.86
C THR A 349 -5.07 10.57 35.27
N VAL A 350 -5.98 9.68 34.85
CA VAL A 350 -7.43 9.86 35.01
C VAL A 350 -7.89 9.53 36.43
N TYR A 351 -7.38 8.44 37.00
CA TYR A 351 -7.79 7.99 38.34
C TYR A 351 -6.82 8.45 39.43
N GLY A 352 -5.52 8.47 39.14
CA GLY A 352 -4.49 8.91 40.08
C GLY A 352 -4.29 10.42 40.15
N ARG A 353 -4.72 11.18 39.12
CA ARG A 353 -4.43 12.63 38.96
C ARG A 353 -2.93 12.97 38.97
N VAL A 354 -2.10 12.07 38.47
CA VAL A 354 -0.65 12.20 38.42
C VAL A 354 -0.17 12.02 36.98
N LEU A 355 0.74 12.87 36.52
CA LEU A 355 1.41 12.76 35.24
C LEU A 355 2.80 12.16 35.41
N GLU A 356 3.20 11.32 34.46
CA GLU A 356 4.56 10.80 34.39
C GLU A 356 5.53 11.88 33.90
N THR A 357 6.72 11.90 34.49
CA THR A 357 7.81 12.82 34.18
C THR A 357 9.11 12.06 33.94
N MET A 358 10.05 12.73 33.28
CA MET A 358 11.39 12.20 33.06
C MET A 358 12.12 12.00 34.38
N ASP A 359 12.84 10.90 34.48
CA ASP A 359 13.64 10.54 35.63
C ASP A 359 15.12 10.90 35.40
N GLU A 360 15.80 11.42 36.41
CA GLU A 360 17.22 11.79 36.31
C GLU A 360 18.15 10.60 36.06
N ARG A 361 17.74 9.39 36.50
CA ARG A 361 18.46 8.15 36.22
C ARG A 361 18.41 7.77 34.74
N GLU A 362 17.44 8.30 34.00
CA GLU A 362 17.29 8.11 32.57
C GLU A 362 17.95 9.28 31.81
N ILE A 363 17.48 10.51 32.07
CA ILE A 363 17.88 11.72 31.37
C ILE A 363 18.26 12.79 32.38
N GLU A 364 19.49 13.29 32.26
CA GLU A 364 20.01 14.43 33.03
C GLU A 364 19.00 15.59 33.06
N PRO A 365 18.71 16.21 34.22
CA PRO A 365 17.68 17.24 34.36
C PRO A 365 17.76 18.38 33.32
N GLU A 366 18.98 18.83 32.98
CA GLU A 366 19.21 19.90 32.00
C GLU A 366 18.84 19.51 30.56
N LYS A 367 18.85 18.21 30.24
CA LYS A 367 18.55 17.65 28.91
C LYS A 367 17.09 17.25 28.75
N GLN A 368 16.36 17.02 29.84
CA GLN A 368 14.94 16.63 29.80
C GLN A 368 14.08 17.62 28.98
N GLN A 369 14.42 18.91 29.04
CA GLN A 369 13.69 19.94 28.30
C GLN A 369 13.71 19.77 26.78
N TYR A 370 14.71 19.09 26.20
CA TYR A 370 14.79 18.87 24.75
C TYR A 370 13.64 18.03 24.19
N PHE A 371 12.94 17.29 25.06
CA PHE A 371 11.79 16.48 24.69
C PHE A 371 10.46 17.22 24.82
N ALA A 372 10.42 18.40 25.44
CA ALA A 372 9.19 19.16 25.66
C ALA A 372 8.41 19.43 24.35
N VAL A 373 9.13 19.57 23.22
CA VAL A 373 8.54 19.77 21.87
C VAL A 373 7.79 18.54 21.34
N LYS A 374 7.94 17.36 21.94
CA LYS A 374 7.23 16.14 21.53
C LYS A 374 5.70 16.25 21.67
N THR A 375 5.19 17.20 22.47
CA THR A 375 3.74 17.52 22.46
C THR A 375 3.22 17.88 21.06
N LEU A 376 4.06 18.50 20.22
CA LEU A 376 3.69 18.87 18.85
C LEU A 376 3.68 17.67 17.90
N SER A 377 4.27 16.54 18.29
CA SER A 377 4.25 15.30 17.51
C SER A 377 2.89 14.60 17.45
N GLN A 378 1.88 15.03 18.22
CA GLN A 378 0.54 14.43 18.16
C GLN A 378 -0.13 14.57 16.80
N GLY A 379 0.09 15.70 16.12
CA GLY A 379 -0.52 15.99 14.82
C GLY A 379 0.39 15.66 13.64
N ILE A 380 1.61 15.17 13.87
CA ILE A 380 2.57 14.98 12.78
C ILE A 380 3.24 13.60 12.80
N PRO A 381 3.66 13.09 11.63
CA PRO A 381 4.42 11.85 11.55
C PRO A 381 5.77 11.92 12.29
N SER A 382 6.47 13.05 12.16
CA SER A 382 7.85 13.21 12.65
C SER A 382 7.96 13.22 14.18
N ASN A 383 9.09 12.73 14.70
CA ASN A 383 9.41 12.79 16.12
C ASN A 383 10.17 14.09 16.44
N LEU A 384 9.49 15.04 17.07
CA LEU A 384 10.07 16.33 17.43
C LEU A 384 10.78 16.20 18.77
N VAL A 385 12.09 16.05 18.69
CA VAL A 385 13.04 16.21 19.79
C VAL A 385 14.06 17.25 19.34
N PHE A 386 14.51 18.11 20.24
CA PHE A 386 15.59 19.04 19.96
C PHE A 386 16.95 18.36 20.18
N ASP A 387 17.79 18.38 19.15
CA ASP A 387 19.21 18.05 19.22
C ASP A 387 20.00 19.35 19.03
N PRO A 388 20.84 19.78 20.00
CA PRO A 388 21.64 20.99 19.89
C PRO A 388 22.55 21.03 18.64
N THR A 389 22.86 19.87 18.06
CA THR A 389 23.72 19.75 16.87
C THR A 389 22.91 19.77 15.57
N SER A 390 21.79 19.03 15.52
CA SER A 390 21.02 18.84 14.28
C SER A 390 19.69 19.59 14.20
N GLY A 391 19.29 20.29 15.26
CA GLY A 391 18.03 21.03 15.33
C GLY A 391 16.84 20.15 15.75
N TYR A 392 15.65 20.44 15.23
CA TYR A 392 14.43 19.70 15.54
C TYR A 392 14.21 18.53 14.58
N GLY A 393 13.58 17.48 15.10
CA GLY A 393 13.23 16.31 14.30
C GLY A 393 14.36 15.28 14.34
N VAL A 394 14.02 14.07 14.76
CA VAL A 394 14.95 12.94 14.77
C VAL A 394 14.21 11.68 14.33
N HIS A 395 14.94 10.70 13.82
CA HIS A 395 14.37 9.37 13.62
C HIS A 395 13.96 8.76 14.97
N TYR A 396 12.99 7.83 14.97
CA TYR A 396 12.50 7.21 16.19
C TYR A 396 13.61 6.45 16.95
N THR A 397 14.56 5.86 16.21
CA THR A 397 15.72 5.17 16.80
C THR A 397 16.65 6.14 17.52
N LYS A 398 16.97 7.29 16.90
CA LYS A 398 17.78 8.34 17.53
C LYS A 398 17.05 8.93 18.75
N GLN A 399 15.73 9.09 18.68
CA GLN A 399 14.92 9.43 19.85
C GLN A 399 15.09 8.39 20.97
N GLY A 400 15.01 7.09 20.67
CA GLY A 400 15.22 6.03 21.65
C GLY A 400 16.58 6.12 22.35
N VAL A 401 17.65 6.36 21.60
CA VAL A 401 19.01 6.57 22.15
C VAL A 401 19.06 7.81 23.04
N LEU A 402 18.55 8.95 22.57
CA LEU A 402 18.56 10.21 23.33
C LEU A 402 17.75 10.09 24.63
N ALA A 403 16.65 9.35 24.60
CA ALA A 403 15.80 9.12 25.75
C ALA A 403 16.30 7.99 26.65
N LYS A 404 17.33 7.22 26.25
CA LYS A 404 17.81 6.03 26.96
C LYS A 404 16.67 5.07 27.37
N VAL A 405 15.76 4.81 26.43
CA VAL A 405 14.54 4.00 26.64
C VAL A 405 14.80 2.56 27.09
N PHE A 406 16.04 2.09 26.99
CA PHE A 406 16.47 0.77 27.45
C PHE A 406 17.92 0.80 27.93
N ASP A 407 18.13 0.26 29.13
CA ASP A 407 19.44 -0.04 29.69
C ASP A 407 19.33 -1.41 30.39
N PRO A 408 20.09 -2.43 29.94
CA PRO A 408 19.95 -3.79 30.45
C PRO A 408 20.31 -3.92 31.94
N ASP A 409 21.21 -3.08 32.47
CA ASP A 409 21.63 -3.14 33.87
C ASP A 409 20.64 -2.41 34.78
N ARG A 410 19.97 -1.39 34.25
CA ARG A 410 18.94 -0.62 34.96
C ARG A 410 17.57 -1.31 34.95
N ASP A 411 17.18 -1.84 33.80
CA ASP A 411 15.78 -2.17 33.52
C ASP A 411 15.49 -3.67 33.57
N CYS A 412 16.51 -4.54 33.46
CA CYS A 412 16.32 -5.97 33.32
C CYS A 412 16.93 -6.77 34.47
N ARG A 413 16.30 -7.91 34.76
CA ARG A 413 16.85 -8.94 35.64
C ARG A 413 16.54 -10.34 35.09
N PRO A 414 17.26 -11.39 35.55
CA PRO A 414 16.89 -12.76 35.25
C PRO A 414 15.42 -13.04 35.64
N ALA A 415 14.70 -13.73 34.75
CA ALA A 415 13.35 -14.20 35.00
C ALA A 415 13.37 -15.41 35.95
N THR A 416 12.40 -15.48 36.86
CA THR A 416 12.17 -16.67 37.68
C THR A 416 11.43 -17.75 36.89
N ASP A 417 11.54 -19.02 37.31
CA ASP A 417 10.83 -20.13 36.65
C ASP A 417 9.30 -19.91 36.60
N ALA A 418 8.73 -19.30 37.65
CA ALA A 418 7.31 -18.97 37.72
C ALA A 418 6.92 -17.89 36.70
N GLU A 419 7.78 -16.88 36.51
CA GLU A 419 7.58 -15.84 35.50
C GLU A 419 7.69 -16.42 34.10
N ILE A 420 8.68 -17.28 33.84
CA ILE A 420 8.84 -17.98 32.56
C ILE A 420 7.59 -18.82 32.25
N ALA A 421 7.10 -19.60 33.23
CA ALA A 421 5.90 -20.42 33.06
C ALA A 421 4.63 -19.59 32.77
N THR A 422 4.54 -18.38 33.35
CA THR A 422 3.35 -17.52 33.24
C THR A 422 3.39 -16.66 31.97
N ALA A 423 4.51 -15.99 31.71
CA ALA A 423 4.68 -15.07 30.59
C ALA A 423 4.95 -15.78 29.26
N LYS A 424 5.43 -17.03 29.30
CA LYS A 424 5.61 -17.92 28.12
C LYS A 424 6.54 -17.27 27.09
N TRP A 425 6.11 -17.18 25.84
CA TRP A 425 6.85 -16.59 24.71
C TRP A 425 7.05 -15.06 24.80
N ARG A 426 6.57 -14.41 25.87
CA ARG A 426 6.75 -12.97 26.10
C ARG A 426 8.03 -12.66 26.90
N ILE A 427 8.68 -13.68 27.46
CA ILE A 427 10.03 -13.55 28.00
C ILE A 427 11.01 -13.50 26.82
N VAL A 428 11.97 -12.58 26.90
CA VAL A 428 13.03 -12.43 25.90
C VAL A 428 14.37 -12.58 26.62
N HIS A 429 15.24 -13.42 26.07
CA HIS A 429 16.58 -13.74 26.57
C HIS A 429 16.60 -14.16 28.05
N GLY A 430 15.52 -14.83 28.51
CA GLY A 430 15.39 -15.28 29.89
C GLY A 430 15.33 -14.13 30.92
N LYS A 431 15.00 -12.91 30.49
CA LYS A 431 14.94 -11.72 31.36
C LYS A 431 13.51 -11.18 31.47
N VAL A 432 13.24 -10.57 32.62
CA VAL A 432 12.10 -9.66 32.80
C VAL A 432 12.66 -8.26 32.82
N CYS A 433 12.16 -7.42 31.92
CA CYS A 433 12.53 -6.02 31.82
C CYS A 433 11.31 -5.14 32.14
N SER A 434 11.53 -4.07 32.92
CA SER A 434 10.53 -3.03 33.15
C SER A 434 10.69 -1.88 32.17
N PRO A 435 9.65 -1.08 31.91
CA PRO A 435 9.81 0.22 31.27
C PRO A 435 10.83 1.06 32.03
N SER A 436 11.52 1.95 31.31
CA SER A 436 12.48 2.85 31.93
C SER A 436 11.81 3.65 33.06
N PRO A 437 12.54 3.96 34.15
CA PRO A 437 11.97 4.60 35.32
C PRO A 437 11.26 5.92 34.93
N LYS A 438 10.15 6.19 35.61
CA LYS A 438 9.39 7.44 35.47
C LYS A 438 9.30 8.06 36.86
N ASN A 439 9.46 9.37 36.89
CA ASN A 439 9.07 10.16 38.04
C ASN A 439 7.61 10.64 37.84
N HIS A 440 7.04 11.29 38.84
CA HIS A 440 5.62 11.60 38.90
C HIS A 440 5.40 12.99 39.48
N LEU A 441 4.44 13.72 38.91
CA LEU A 441 4.01 14.99 39.46
C LEU A 441 2.48 15.09 39.43
N ALA A 442 1.90 15.72 40.44
CA ALA A 442 0.46 15.96 40.46
C ALA A 442 0.06 16.82 39.24
N TYR A 443 -1.10 16.53 38.68
CA TYR A 443 -1.59 17.20 37.48
C TYR A 443 -1.70 18.73 37.68
N GLU A 444 -2.07 19.18 38.88
CA GLU A 444 -2.20 20.59 39.26
C GLU A 444 -0.87 21.35 39.41
N ASP A 445 0.24 20.64 39.65
CA ASP A 445 1.56 21.24 39.81
C ASP A 445 2.27 21.43 38.46
N MET A 446 1.76 20.79 37.40
CA MET A 446 2.26 20.96 36.05
C MET A 446 1.84 22.30 35.47
N LYS A 447 2.84 23.07 35.04
CA LYS A 447 2.63 24.35 34.37
C LYS A 447 3.02 24.23 32.90
N SER A 448 2.25 24.93 32.08
CA SER A 448 2.51 25.08 30.65
C SER A 448 3.13 26.44 30.38
N SER A 449 4.22 26.48 29.62
CA SER A 449 4.83 27.74 29.15
C SER A 449 5.39 27.61 27.74
N GLY A 450 5.69 28.75 27.13
CA GLY A 450 6.49 28.81 25.91
C GLY A 450 7.91 28.33 26.16
N ILE A 451 8.56 27.85 25.11
CA ILE A 451 9.95 27.39 25.14
C ILE A 451 10.74 27.98 23.98
N GLU A 452 12.02 28.16 24.24
CA GLU A 452 13.06 28.55 23.30
C GLU A 452 14.27 27.64 23.54
N PHE A 453 14.98 27.31 22.47
CA PHE A 453 16.23 26.57 22.55
C PHE A 453 17.29 27.31 21.75
N THR A 454 18.51 27.30 22.28
CA THR A 454 19.70 27.79 21.59
C THR A 454 20.47 26.58 21.06
N ASP A 455 20.72 26.55 19.75
CA ASP A 455 21.54 25.50 19.13
C ASP A 455 23.04 25.69 19.39
N SER A 456 23.84 24.70 19.00
CA SER A 456 25.31 24.73 19.12
C SER A 456 25.98 25.88 18.34
N LYS A 457 25.25 26.54 17.43
CA LYS A 457 25.71 27.71 16.67
C LYS A 457 25.27 29.04 17.31
N GLY A 458 24.62 28.99 18.47
CA GLY A 458 24.14 30.17 19.19
C GLY A 458 22.82 30.74 18.67
N VAL A 459 22.11 30.02 17.79
CA VAL A 459 20.81 30.46 17.25
C VAL A 459 19.71 30.10 18.24
N ASN A 460 19.13 31.11 18.88
CA ASN A 460 17.92 30.95 19.68
C ASN A 460 16.69 30.86 18.77
N THR A 461 15.94 29.76 18.88
CA THR A 461 14.68 29.56 18.16
C THR A 461 13.51 29.47 19.15
N PRO A 462 12.64 30.48 19.23
CA PRO A 462 11.40 30.39 20.01
C PRO A 462 10.40 29.47 19.30
N ILE A 463 9.84 28.52 20.04
CA ILE A 463 8.80 27.62 19.50
C ILE A 463 7.48 28.38 19.33
N GLY A 464 7.20 29.37 20.18
CA GLY A 464 6.08 30.32 20.02
C GLY A 464 4.68 29.69 20.12
N VAL A 465 4.56 28.52 20.75
CA VAL A 465 3.28 27.85 21.00
C VAL A 465 3.11 27.68 22.51
N ALA A 466 2.15 28.38 23.12
CA ALA A 466 1.74 28.12 24.49
C ALA A 466 1.12 26.71 24.56
N GLY A 467 1.45 25.89 25.57
CA GLY A 467 0.97 24.49 25.63
C GLY A 467 2.05 23.41 25.49
N VAL A 468 3.27 23.77 25.07
CA VAL A 468 4.26 22.77 24.62
C VAL A 468 5.05 22.16 25.78
N ARG A 469 5.60 22.97 26.68
CA ARG A 469 6.34 22.48 27.86
C ARG A 469 5.41 22.36 29.04
N TRP A 470 4.98 21.14 29.31
CA TRP A 470 4.42 20.76 30.60
C TRP A 470 5.59 20.38 31.51
N ALA A 471 5.86 21.22 32.49
CA ALA A 471 6.91 21.01 33.46
C ALA A 471 6.46 21.50 34.84
N GLY A 472 7.07 20.94 35.88
CA GLY A 472 6.88 21.39 37.25
C GLY A 472 8.16 21.22 38.04
N THR A 473 8.05 21.37 39.34
CA THR A 473 9.16 21.24 40.27
C THR A 473 8.77 20.24 41.34
N ASP A 474 9.65 19.30 41.66
CA ASP A 474 9.45 18.37 42.76
C ASP A 474 9.71 19.03 44.13
N GLU A 475 9.53 18.27 45.21
CA GLU A 475 9.76 18.71 46.58
C GLU A 475 11.20 19.17 46.86
N ASN A 476 12.17 18.78 46.02
CA ASN A 476 13.59 19.11 46.17
C ASN A 476 14.01 20.33 45.32
N GLY A 477 13.08 20.94 44.58
CA GLY A 477 13.39 22.06 43.69
C GLY A 477 13.85 21.62 42.30
N THR A 478 13.82 20.32 41.98
CA THR A 478 14.25 19.79 40.69
C THR A 478 13.18 20.02 39.64
N LYS A 479 13.56 20.58 38.50
CA LYS A 479 12.63 20.82 37.39
C LYS A 479 12.39 19.52 36.63
N LEU A 480 11.13 19.07 36.62
CA LEU A 480 10.69 17.86 35.92
C LEU A 480 9.96 18.21 34.63
N VAL A 481 10.25 17.47 33.56
CA VAL A 481 9.55 17.58 32.28
C VAL A 481 8.63 16.39 32.09
N ARG A 482 7.40 16.63 31.63
CA ARG A 482 6.42 15.59 31.35
C ARG A 482 6.98 14.54 30.39
N TRP A 483 6.72 13.27 30.68
CA TRP A 483 6.92 12.17 29.76
C TRP A 483 5.77 12.12 28.74
N HIS A 484 6.10 11.99 27.46
CA HIS A 484 5.11 12.19 26.38
C HIS A 484 4.62 10.85 25.82
N TYR A 485 3.29 10.72 25.74
CA TYR A 485 2.60 9.64 25.04
C TYR A 485 1.84 10.17 23.83
N ARG A 486 1.77 9.41 22.74
CA ARG A 486 0.87 9.73 21.61
C ARG A 486 -0.52 9.15 21.84
N TYR A 487 -1.52 9.88 21.35
CA TYR A 487 -2.90 9.42 21.30
C TYR A 487 -3.54 9.80 19.96
N GLY A 488 -4.19 8.83 19.33
CA GLY A 488 -4.92 9.06 18.09
C GLY A 488 -5.95 7.95 17.85
N GLU A 489 -7.09 8.32 17.27
CA GLU A 489 -8.16 7.39 16.94
C GLU A 489 -8.78 7.83 15.62
N ASP A 490 -8.44 7.13 14.54
CA ASP A 490 -8.97 7.42 13.21
C ASP A 490 -9.44 6.13 12.53
N TYR A 491 -10.77 5.98 12.45
CA TYR A 491 -11.43 4.86 11.76
C TYR A 491 -11.57 5.08 10.26
N SER A 492 -11.26 6.28 9.77
CA SER A 492 -11.49 6.62 8.38
C SER A 492 -10.35 6.12 7.48
N ARG A 493 -10.64 6.01 6.18
CA ARG A 493 -9.67 5.56 5.17
C ARG A 493 -8.55 6.57 4.91
N GLY A 494 -8.83 7.87 5.08
CA GLY A 494 -7.89 8.99 4.98
C GLY A 494 -7.58 9.58 6.35
N GLY A 495 -6.71 10.57 6.49
CA GLY A 495 -6.43 11.21 7.78
C GLY A 495 -4.96 11.10 8.21
N TYR A 496 -4.71 11.08 9.51
CA TYR A 496 -3.36 11.02 10.08
C TYR A 496 -2.77 9.62 9.94
N ILE A 497 -1.55 9.52 9.41
CA ILE A 497 -0.93 8.23 9.10
C ILE A 497 -0.55 7.43 10.35
N HIS A 498 -0.30 8.11 11.47
CA HIS A 498 0.15 7.53 12.74
C HIS A 498 -1.00 7.24 13.71
N ALA A 499 -2.23 7.11 13.21
CA ALA A 499 -3.43 6.90 14.04
C ALA A 499 -4.38 5.87 13.42
N LYS A 500 -3.84 4.86 12.72
CA LYS A 500 -4.63 3.92 11.91
C LYS A 500 -4.75 2.55 12.56
N LEU A 501 -5.94 1.96 12.48
CA LEU A 501 -6.17 0.59 12.91
C LEU A 501 -5.48 -0.44 11.99
N PHE A 502 -5.09 -1.58 12.55
CA PHE A 502 -4.44 -2.70 11.86
C PHE A 502 -3.18 -2.31 11.09
N ASP A 503 -2.33 -1.48 11.69
CA ASP A 503 -1.00 -1.17 11.21
C ASP A 503 0.08 -1.58 12.24
N SER A 504 1.34 -1.42 11.87
CA SER A 504 2.52 -1.73 12.70
C SER A 504 3.73 -1.09 12.06
N GLY A 505 4.53 -0.37 12.84
CA GLY A 505 5.74 0.31 12.40
C GLY A 505 5.94 1.66 13.10
N ALA A 506 7.18 1.97 13.45
CA ALA A 506 7.54 3.19 14.17
C ALA A 506 7.78 4.41 13.26
N ASP A 507 7.76 4.19 11.94
CA ASP A 507 7.85 5.22 10.91
C ASP A 507 7.04 4.83 9.65
N ILE A 508 6.96 5.75 8.69
CA ILE A 508 6.17 5.56 7.47
C ILE A 508 6.71 4.48 6.53
N TYR A 509 8.01 4.22 6.55
CA TYR A 509 8.62 3.16 5.76
C TYR A 509 8.27 1.79 6.34
N GLU A 510 8.45 1.59 7.65
CA GLU A 510 8.07 0.37 8.35
C GLU A 510 6.58 0.06 8.16
N THR A 511 5.71 1.05 8.42
CA THR A 511 4.26 0.89 8.28
C THR A 511 3.85 0.55 6.85
N THR A 512 4.50 1.15 5.84
CA THR A 512 4.27 0.81 4.44
C THR A 512 4.65 -0.66 4.17
N VAL A 513 5.86 -1.09 4.55
CA VAL A 513 6.34 -2.46 4.28
C VAL A 513 5.52 -3.50 5.05
N ASN A 514 5.12 -3.20 6.29
CA ASN A 514 4.31 -4.10 7.09
C ASN A 514 2.90 -4.27 6.50
N VAL A 515 2.27 -3.19 6.04
CA VAL A 515 0.97 -3.26 5.33
C VAL A 515 1.08 -4.06 4.03
N THR A 516 2.14 -3.88 3.24
CA THR A 516 2.34 -4.64 1.99
C THR A 516 2.58 -6.13 2.26
N ARG A 517 3.35 -6.46 3.30
CA ARG A 517 3.61 -7.83 3.75
C ARG A 517 2.32 -8.50 4.22
N ARG A 518 1.52 -7.80 5.01
CA ARG A 518 0.23 -8.32 5.47
C ARG A 518 -0.67 -8.67 4.29
N PHE A 519 -0.77 -7.82 3.27
CA PHE A 519 -1.55 -8.10 2.07
C PHE A 519 -1.15 -9.44 1.39
N ASP A 520 0.14 -9.75 1.34
CA ASP A 520 0.62 -11.02 0.76
C ASP A 520 0.26 -12.21 1.65
N LEU A 521 0.42 -12.05 2.97
CA LEU A 521 0.19 -13.13 3.92
C LEU A 521 -1.29 -13.42 4.18
N THR A 522 -2.19 -12.47 3.92
CA THR A 522 -3.62 -12.65 4.14
C THR A 522 -4.34 -13.40 3.03
N TYR A 523 -3.74 -13.51 1.84
CA TYR A 523 -4.42 -14.04 0.66
C TYR A 523 -5.06 -15.44 0.87
N PRO A 524 -4.34 -16.48 1.37
CA PRO A 524 -4.93 -17.80 1.58
C PRO A 524 -6.07 -17.82 2.61
N TRP A 525 -6.09 -16.84 3.51
CA TRP A 525 -7.04 -16.79 4.61
C TRP A 525 -8.27 -15.96 4.29
N GLN A 526 -8.12 -14.98 3.40
CA GLN A 526 -9.15 -14.02 2.99
C GLN A 526 -9.89 -14.44 1.72
N TYR A 527 -9.19 -15.06 0.75
CA TYR A 527 -9.77 -15.38 -0.55
C TYR A 527 -10.29 -16.81 -0.64
N PHE A 528 -9.99 -17.67 0.33
CA PHE A 528 -10.44 -19.05 0.33
C PHE A 528 -11.42 -19.27 1.47
N ARG A 529 -12.49 -20.01 1.18
CA ARG A 529 -13.59 -20.22 2.14
C ARG A 529 -13.15 -21.03 3.36
N ARG A 530 -12.27 -22.02 3.21
CA ARG A 530 -11.74 -22.85 4.31
C ARG A 530 -12.82 -23.41 5.25
N LEU A 531 -13.92 -23.91 4.67
CA LEU A 531 -15.11 -24.39 5.40
C LEU A 531 -15.78 -23.34 6.31
N ASN A 532 -15.40 -22.07 6.23
CA ASN A 532 -16.01 -20.98 6.98
C ASN A 532 -17.46 -20.82 6.55
N LYS A 533 -18.37 -21.03 7.51
CA LYS A 533 -19.81 -20.87 7.29
C LYS A 533 -20.17 -19.41 7.00
N GLU A 534 -19.45 -18.45 7.54
CA GLU A 534 -19.80 -17.02 7.48
C GLU A 534 -18.99 -16.26 6.42
N PHE A 535 -18.59 -16.94 5.33
CA PHE A 535 -17.74 -16.37 4.28
C PHE A 535 -18.53 -15.51 3.30
N ALA A 536 -18.37 -14.19 3.41
CA ALA A 536 -18.97 -13.19 2.53
C ALA A 536 -18.03 -12.86 1.35
N TRP A 537 -17.99 -13.74 0.35
CA TRP A 537 -17.07 -13.63 -0.78
C TRP A 537 -17.22 -12.32 -1.57
N TRP A 538 -18.44 -11.77 -1.64
CA TRP A 538 -18.73 -10.57 -2.41
C TRP A 538 -18.15 -9.28 -1.84
N SER A 539 -17.75 -9.24 -0.56
CA SER A 539 -17.18 -8.03 0.07
C SER A 539 -15.65 -8.00 0.11
N VAL A 540 -14.98 -9.06 -0.35
CA VAL A 540 -13.52 -9.21 -0.23
C VAL A 540 -12.77 -8.07 -0.92
N ALA A 541 -13.10 -7.77 -2.18
CA ALA A 541 -12.41 -6.73 -2.96
C ALA A 541 -12.55 -5.33 -2.31
N GLY A 542 -13.74 -4.99 -1.83
CA GLY A 542 -13.99 -3.75 -1.10
C GLY A 542 -13.20 -3.67 0.21
N SER A 543 -13.15 -4.78 0.96
CA SER A 543 -12.40 -4.85 2.22
C SER A 543 -10.88 -4.70 2.02
N VAL A 544 -10.30 -5.38 1.03
CA VAL A 544 -8.87 -5.23 0.67
C VAL A 544 -8.58 -3.79 0.26
N THR A 545 -9.45 -3.20 -0.55
CA THR A 545 -9.29 -1.83 -1.01
C THR A 545 -9.29 -0.84 0.15
N ASN A 546 -10.18 -1.00 1.13
CA ASN A 546 -10.29 -0.11 2.28
C ASN A 546 -9.17 -0.31 3.30
N SER A 547 -8.79 -1.56 3.55
CA SER A 547 -7.79 -1.92 4.56
C SER A 547 -6.34 -1.81 4.07
N THR A 548 -6.12 -1.77 2.76
CA THR A 548 -4.78 -1.73 2.16
C THR A 548 -4.63 -0.57 1.18
N PHE A 549 -5.31 -0.59 0.02
CA PHE A 549 -4.99 0.33 -1.08
C PHE A 549 -5.31 1.79 -0.74
N SER A 550 -6.49 2.04 -0.17
CA SER A 550 -6.94 3.38 0.21
C SER A 550 -6.09 3.99 1.32
N ARG A 551 -5.56 3.14 2.22
CA ARG A 551 -4.61 3.55 3.26
C ARG A 551 -3.28 3.95 2.65
N LEU A 552 -2.73 3.15 1.73
CA LEU A 552 -1.50 3.51 1.04
C LEU A 552 -1.64 4.79 0.21
N ARG A 553 -2.79 5.04 -0.41
CA ARG A 553 -3.07 6.36 -1.02
C ARG A 553 -3.01 7.49 0.02
N ALA A 554 -3.65 7.30 1.19
CA ALA A 554 -3.60 8.31 2.25
C ALA A 554 -2.17 8.53 2.80
N TYR A 555 -1.40 7.46 2.93
CA TYR A 555 0.01 7.51 3.32
C TYR A 555 0.84 8.26 2.28
N HIS A 556 0.62 7.99 0.99
CA HIS A 556 1.24 8.71 -0.11
C HIS A 556 0.90 10.19 -0.10
N TRP A 557 -0.36 10.57 0.10
CA TRP A 557 -0.76 11.98 0.17
C TRP A 557 -0.02 12.73 1.29
N ASN A 558 0.01 12.16 2.50
CA ASN A 558 0.73 12.74 3.65
C ASN A 558 2.25 12.80 3.39
N THR A 559 2.83 11.72 2.86
CA THR A 559 4.26 11.62 2.55
C THR A 559 4.68 12.63 1.47
N THR A 560 3.88 12.78 0.43
CA THR A 560 4.18 13.65 -0.71
C THR A 560 4.02 15.12 -0.34
N THR A 561 3.01 15.47 0.46
CA THR A 561 2.88 16.82 1.03
C THR A 561 4.07 17.16 1.93
N ASP A 562 4.58 16.18 2.68
CA ASP A 562 5.78 16.33 3.50
C ASP A 562 7.05 16.55 2.70
N LEU A 563 7.24 15.77 1.62
CA LEU A 563 8.34 15.94 0.68
C LEU A 563 8.27 17.28 -0.05
N GLY A 564 7.07 17.77 -0.38
CA GLY A 564 6.88 19.09 -0.99
C GLY A 564 7.29 20.25 -0.07
N ARG A 565 7.33 20.01 1.25
CA ARG A 565 7.76 21.00 2.25
C ARG A 565 9.24 20.82 2.64
N ALA A 566 9.90 19.79 2.15
CA ALA A 566 11.28 19.43 2.47
C ALA A 566 12.30 20.16 1.56
N SER A 567 13.52 20.37 2.08
CA SER A 567 14.67 20.66 1.22
C SER A 567 15.27 19.36 0.64
N ALA A 568 16.16 19.47 -0.34
CA ALA A 568 16.89 18.31 -0.86
C ALA A 568 17.69 17.60 0.24
N ALA A 569 18.32 18.36 1.15
CA ALA A 569 19.06 17.79 2.27
C ALA A 569 18.15 17.05 3.27
N ASP A 570 16.93 17.55 3.49
CA ASP A 570 15.97 16.91 4.41
C ASP A 570 15.46 15.57 3.83
N ALA A 571 15.20 15.51 2.51
CA ALA A 571 14.80 14.29 1.80
C ALA A 571 15.91 13.22 1.73
N GLU A 572 17.16 13.60 2.00
CA GLU A 572 18.32 12.70 2.03
C GLU A 572 18.77 12.33 3.45
N ASN A 573 18.16 12.94 4.47
CA ASN A 573 18.54 12.75 5.85
C ASN A 573 17.67 11.67 6.53
N PRO A 574 18.26 10.58 7.05
CA PRO A 574 17.53 9.51 7.73
C PRO A 574 16.81 9.96 9.00
N ASP A 575 17.23 11.06 9.61
CA ASP A 575 16.57 11.68 10.76
C ASP A 575 15.40 12.61 10.39
N GLN A 576 15.15 12.84 9.09
CA GLN A 576 14.13 13.77 8.58
C GLN A 576 13.21 13.08 7.55
N ASP A 577 13.19 13.52 6.29
CA ASP A 577 12.19 13.16 5.29
C ASP A 577 12.63 12.01 4.36
N GLN A 578 13.82 11.44 4.58
CA GLN A 578 14.27 10.28 3.81
C GLN A 578 13.34 9.06 3.94
N PRO A 579 12.85 8.65 5.12
CA PRO A 579 11.89 7.53 5.22
C PRO A 579 10.64 7.73 4.33
N ALA A 580 10.17 8.97 4.20
CA ALA A 580 9.07 9.36 3.32
C ALA A 580 9.40 9.11 1.83
N ALA A 581 10.61 9.44 1.38
CA ALA A 581 11.06 9.16 0.01
C ALA A 581 11.07 7.66 -0.31
N TYR A 582 11.48 6.81 0.64
CA TYR A 582 11.48 5.35 0.48
C TYR A 582 10.04 4.82 0.46
N ALA A 583 9.22 5.26 1.41
CA ALA A 583 7.84 4.83 1.52
C ALA A 583 7.05 5.15 0.24
N SER A 584 7.19 6.34 -0.35
CA SER A 584 6.50 6.70 -1.61
C SER A 584 6.83 5.72 -2.75
N GLN A 585 8.09 5.33 -2.91
CA GLN A 585 8.50 4.38 -3.95
C GLN A 585 7.98 2.97 -3.69
N GLU A 586 8.03 2.50 -2.44
CA GLU A 586 7.48 1.19 -2.07
C GLU A 586 5.97 1.14 -2.27
N MET A 587 5.24 2.21 -1.93
CA MET A 587 3.80 2.32 -2.18
C MET A 587 3.48 2.22 -3.68
N PHE A 588 4.22 2.95 -4.54
CA PHE A 588 4.04 2.87 -5.99
C PHE A 588 4.32 1.46 -6.52
N ASN A 589 5.47 0.88 -6.16
CA ASN A 589 5.87 -0.45 -6.62
C ASN A 589 4.86 -1.51 -6.19
N PHE A 590 4.31 -1.41 -4.97
CA PHE A 590 3.29 -2.31 -4.47
C PHE A 590 1.99 -2.22 -5.28
N LEU A 591 1.44 -1.03 -5.50
CA LEU A 591 0.22 -0.87 -6.29
C LEU A 591 0.43 -1.29 -7.75
N GLN A 592 1.59 -0.98 -8.33
CA GLN A 592 2.00 -1.46 -9.64
C GLN A 592 2.06 -2.99 -9.69
N ARG A 593 2.64 -3.64 -8.66
CA ARG A 593 2.69 -5.10 -8.53
C ARG A 593 1.28 -5.69 -8.49
N VAL A 594 0.37 -5.12 -7.70
CA VAL A 594 -1.02 -5.56 -7.60
C VAL A 594 -1.73 -5.52 -8.96
N ILE A 595 -1.59 -4.42 -9.71
CA ILE A 595 -2.19 -4.26 -11.04
C ILE A 595 -1.69 -5.32 -12.03
N LEU A 596 -0.43 -5.75 -11.88
CA LEU A 596 0.26 -6.65 -12.80
C LEU A 596 0.47 -8.07 -12.25
N MET A 597 -0.23 -8.44 -11.17
CA MET A 597 -0.12 -9.76 -10.56
C MET A 597 -0.63 -10.85 -11.53
N PRO A 598 0.20 -11.85 -11.86
CA PRO A 598 -0.21 -12.99 -12.68
C PRO A 598 -1.13 -13.94 -11.88
N GLU A 599 -1.66 -14.96 -12.55
CA GLU A 599 -2.39 -16.04 -11.89
C GLU A 599 -1.44 -17.10 -11.31
N PRO A 600 -1.83 -17.81 -10.23
CA PRO A 600 -1.11 -18.99 -9.78
C PRO A 600 -1.19 -20.10 -10.84
N GLY A 601 -0.07 -20.78 -11.12
CA GLY A 601 -0.03 -21.85 -12.11
C GLY A 601 1.34 -22.08 -12.74
N MET A 602 1.42 -23.07 -13.61
CA MET A 602 2.63 -23.40 -14.39
C MET A 602 2.69 -22.55 -15.67
N TYR A 603 3.84 -21.96 -15.96
CA TYR A 603 4.06 -21.11 -17.13
C TYR A 603 5.02 -21.75 -18.13
N GLY A 604 4.69 -21.71 -19.42
CA GLY A 604 5.51 -22.38 -20.45
C GLY A 604 5.08 -22.12 -21.89
N THR A 605 5.77 -22.79 -22.82
CA THR A 605 5.59 -22.60 -24.27
C THR A 605 4.33 -23.25 -24.87
N GLY A 606 3.60 -24.06 -24.09
CA GLY A 606 2.41 -24.80 -24.52
C GLY A 606 1.09 -24.04 -24.44
N ALA A 607 1.08 -22.84 -23.86
CA ALA A 607 -0.08 -21.95 -23.82
C ALA A 607 -0.23 -21.18 -25.15
N ASP A 608 -1.47 -20.80 -25.53
CA ASP A 608 -1.70 -19.89 -26.67
C ASP A 608 -1.24 -18.47 -26.34
N THR A 609 0.08 -18.30 -26.43
CA THR A 609 0.79 -17.04 -26.23
C THR A 609 0.72 -16.16 -27.47
N THR A 610 0.16 -16.62 -28.59
CA THR A 610 0.12 -15.86 -29.85
C THR A 610 -0.80 -14.64 -29.76
N LEU A 611 -1.80 -14.70 -28.89
CA LEU A 611 -2.68 -13.56 -28.55
C LEU A 611 -1.97 -12.51 -27.69
N ARG A 612 -0.90 -12.89 -27.00
CA ARG A 612 -0.26 -12.11 -25.92
C ARG A 612 1.18 -11.71 -26.26
N THR A 613 1.75 -12.25 -27.34
CA THR A 613 3.14 -12.03 -27.78
C THR A 613 3.19 -11.11 -28.98
N PRO A 614 3.99 -10.02 -28.94
CA PRO A 614 4.25 -9.21 -30.12
C PRO A 614 5.04 -9.99 -31.17
N THR A 615 4.74 -9.81 -32.46
CA THR A 615 5.33 -10.61 -33.56
C THR A 615 6.41 -9.86 -34.36
N ARG A 616 6.91 -8.74 -33.83
CA ARG A 616 7.96 -7.93 -34.48
C ARG A 616 9.35 -8.57 -34.35
N TYR A 617 10.28 -8.14 -35.20
CA TYR A 617 11.69 -8.52 -35.12
C TYR A 617 12.27 -8.22 -33.72
N LYS A 618 12.91 -9.22 -33.10
CA LYS A 618 13.44 -9.21 -31.71
C LYS A 618 12.41 -9.00 -30.58
N ALA A 619 11.12 -9.24 -30.81
CA ALA A 619 10.13 -9.21 -29.73
C ALA A 619 10.45 -10.23 -28.62
N LEU A 620 10.30 -9.82 -27.36
CA LEU A 620 10.36 -10.74 -26.24
C LEU A 620 9.12 -11.63 -26.22
N LYS A 621 9.33 -12.93 -25.97
CA LYS A 621 8.23 -13.88 -25.79
C LYS A 621 7.54 -13.63 -24.45
N ILE A 622 6.21 -13.61 -24.47
CA ILE A 622 5.37 -13.52 -23.27
C ILE A 622 4.83 -14.91 -22.95
N PHE A 623 5.08 -15.39 -21.74
CA PHE A 623 4.64 -16.71 -21.29
C PHE A 623 3.36 -16.63 -20.48
N ASP A 624 2.56 -17.68 -20.59
CA ASP A 624 1.23 -17.78 -19.98
C ASP A 624 1.01 -19.16 -19.34
N ILE A 625 -0.09 -19.30 -18.60
CA ILE A 625 -0.43 -20.55 -17.90
C ILE A 625 -0.63 -21.68 -18.91
N THR A 626 0.00 -22.83 -18.63
CA THR A 626 -0.05 -24.02 -19.46
C THR A 626 -0.50 -25.25 -18.65
N GLU A 627 -1.33 -26.08 -19.26
CA GLU A 627 -1.76 -27.38 -18.71
C GLU A 627 -0.75 -28.51 -18.99
N ASP A 628 0.29 -28.24 -19.79
CA ASP A 628 1.29 -29.25 -20.17
C ASP A 628 2.37 -29.38 -19.09
N GLU A 629 2.09 -30.23 -18.10
CA GLU A 629 3.03 -30.57 -17.01
C GLU A 629 4.29 -31.31 -17.50
N LYS A 630 4.31 -31.86 -18.73
CA LYS A 630 5.38 -32.74 -19.24
C LYS A 630 6.38 -32.07 -20.17
N ALA A 631 6.17 -30.80 -20.55
CA ALA A 631 7.06 -30.12 -21.48
C ALA A 631 8.44 -29.81 -20.86
N LEU A 632 9.52 -30.27 -21.51
CA LEU A 632 10.92 -29.90 -21.25
C LEU A 632 11.20 -28.37 -21.35
N ASN A 633 10.20 -27.56 -21.73
CA ASN A 633 10.27 -26.13 -22.01
C ASN A 633 9.53 -25.25 -20.96
N GLN A 634 9.31 -25.74 -19.74
CA GLN A 634 8.72 -24.94 -18.65
C GLN A 634 9.62 -23.77 -18.24
N VAL A 635 8.99 -22.61 -18.09
CA VAL A 635 9.64 -21.35 -17.67
C VAL A 635 9.66 -21.21 -16.15
N GLY A 636 8.58 -21.63 -15.48
CA GLY A 636 8.50 -21.64 -14.03
C GLY A 636 7.08 -21.74 -13.50
N ALA A 637 6.95 -21.74 -12.18
CA ALA A 637 5.68 -21.83 -11.48
C ALA A 637 5.42 -20.56 -10.67
N VAL A 638 4.22 -20.01 -10.79
CA VAL A 638 3.75 -18.94 -9.91
C VAL A 638 2.91 -19.58 -8.81
N GLY A 639 3.32 -19.39 -7.56
CA GLY A 639 2.55 -19.83 -6.39
C GLY A 639 1.49 -18.81 -5.96
N ILE A 640 0.62 -19.22 -5.04
CA ILE A 640 -0.48 -18.38 -4.51
C ILE A 640 -0.04 -17.11 -3.76
N VAL A 641 1.24 -17.00 -3.33
CA VAL A 641 1.78 -15.76 -2.74
C VAL A 641 2.00 -14.70 -3.82
N ASP A 642 2.58 -15.13 -4.93
CA ASP A 642 3.06 -14.24 -5.98
C ASP A 642 1.99 -13.99 -7.06
N GLY A 643 1.01 -14.89 -7.16
CA GLY A 643 -0.14 -14.78 -8.07
C GLY A 643 -1.48 -14.68 -7.37
N ARG A 644 -2.51 -14.28 -8.10
CA ARG A 644 -3.90 -14.17 -7.64
C ARG A 644 -4.87 -14.70 -8.70
N TYR A 645 -5.81 -15.57 -8.32
CA TYR A 645 -6.90 -16.03 -9.20
C TYR A 645 -7.77 -14.86 -9.63
N ILE A 646 -8.08 -14.69 -10.92
CA ILE A 646 -8.88 -13.53 -11.38
C ILE A 646 -10.37 -13.71 -11.15
N GLN A 647 -10.85 -14.95 -11.19
CA GLN A 647 -12.26 -15.28 -11.17
C GLN A 647 -12.65 -16.01 -9.89
N VAL A 648 -13.91 -15.86 -9.49
CA VAL A 648 -14.50 -16.64 -8.42
C VAL A 648 -14.78 -18.04 -8.96
N ASP A 649 -14.34 -19.07 -8.24
CA ASP A 649 -14.67 -20.46 -8.55
C ASP A 649 -15.63 -21.03 -7.51
N PHE A 650 -16.61 -21.81 -7.95
CA PHE A 650 -17.70 -22.33 -7.12
C PHE A 650 -17.78 -23.85 -7.18
N ASN A 651 -17.79 -24.47 -6.01
CA ASN A 651 -18.12 -25.87 -5.85
C ASN A 651 -19.65 -26.03 -5.69
N ASN A 652 -20.33 -26.35 -6.78
CA ASN A 652 -21.79 -26.48 -6.78
C ASN A 652 -22.30 -27.77 -6.09
N GLU A 653 -21.42 -28.67 -5.66
CA GLU A 653 -21.80 -29.94 -5.03
C GLU A 653 -22.00 -29.83 -3.50
N LEU A 654 -21.32 -28.87 -2.86
CA LEU A 654 -21.26 -28.79 -1.41
C LEU A 654 -22.37 -27.95 -0.76
N GLY A 655 -22.97 -27.01 -1.50
CA GLY A 655 -23.93 -26.03 -0.96
C GLY A 655 -23.29 -25.05 0.05
N GLY A 656 -23.62 -23.76 -0.04
CA GLY A 656 -23.02 -22.70 0.79
C GLY A 656 -23.72 -22.45 2.14
N SER A 657 -23.39 -21.37 2.84
CA SER A 657 -24.09 -20.89 4.06
C SER A 657 -24.43 -19.40 3.88
N TRP A 658 -25.51 -18.90 4.53
CA TRP A 658 -26.23 -17.62 4.27
C TRP A 658 -26.58 -17.40 2.78
N ASP A 659 -25.60 -17.45 1.90
CA ASP A 659 -25.70 -17.79 0.48
C ASP A 659 -25.59 -19.32 0.31
N TYR A 660 -26.68 -20.05 0.59
CA TYR A 660 -26.71 -21.52 0.49
C TYR A 660 -26.52 -22.06 -0.93
N PHE A 661 -26.65 -21.20 -1.94
CA PHE A 661 -26.58 -21.60 -3.35
C PHE A 661 -25.16 -21.60 -3.90
N HIS A 662 -24.22 -20.95 -3.22
CA HIS A 662 -22.86 -20.81 -3.72
C HIS A 662 -21.82 -21.17 -2.66
N PHE A 663 -20.99 -22.17 -2.95
CA PHE A 663 -19.82 -22.52 -2.14
C PHE A 663 -18.56 -22.11 -2.90
N PRO A 664 -18.01 -20.90 -2.68
CA PRO A 664 -16.79 -20.47 -3.37
C PRO A 664 -15.59 -21.30 -2.88
N GLU A 665 -14.80 -21.82 -3.81
CA GLU A 665 -13.48 -22.42 -3.52
C GLU A 665 -12.48 -21.31 -3.26
N HIS A 666 -12.43 -20.33 -4.16
CA HIS A 666 -11.70 -19.08 -4.02
C HIS A 666 -12.44 -17.89 -4.62
N VAL A 667 -12.11 -16.69 -4.14
CA VAL A 667 -12.61 -15.41 -4.66
C VAL A 667 -11.66 -14.89 -5.75
N GLY A 668 -12.22 -14.22 -6.76
CA GLY A 668 -11.44 -13.58 -7.82
C GLY A 668 -10.81 -12.25 -7.39
N PHE A 669 -9.72 -11.87 -8.05
CA PHE A 669 -8.90 -10.68 -7.78
C PHE A 669 -8.96 -9.62 -8.89
N ASP A 670 -9.93 -9.73 -9.81
CA ASP A 670 -10.04 -8.86 -10.98
C ASP A 670 -10.36 -7.39 -10.64
N ASP A 671 -11.20 -7.16 -9.64
CA ASP A 671 -11.65 -5.81 -9.25
C ASP A 671 -10.55 -5.05 -8.48
N GLU A 672 -9.76 -5.75 -7.68
CA GLU A 672 -8.63 -5.20 -6.93
C GLU A 672 -7.56 -4.60 -7.83
N LYS A 673 -7.34 -5.16 -9.02
CA LYS A 673 -6.44 -4.56 -10.03
C LYS A 673 -6.93 -3.18 -10.46
N ILE A 674 -8.24 -3.04 -10.66
CA ILE A 674 -8.85 -1.78 -11.06
C ILE A 674 -8.76 -0.77 -9.90
N TYR A 675 -9.07 -1.21 -8.68
CA TYR A 675 -9.03 -0.35 -7.49
C TYR A 675 -7.60 0.09 -7.13
N ALA A 676 -6.60 -0.78 -7.30
CA ALA A 676 -5.21 -0.38 -7.12
C ALA A 676 -4.82 0.76 -8.08
N LEU A 677 -5.21 0.69 -9.35
CA LEU A 677 -4.98 1.82 -10.26
C LEU A 677 -5.78 3.05 -9.86
N ARG A 678 -7.04 2.90 -9.45
CA ARG A 678 -7.85 4.02 -8.94
C ARG A 678 -7.10 4.78 -7.85
N GLU A 679 -6.55 4.07 -6.87
CA GLU A 679 -5.77 4.69 -5.78
C GLU A 679 -4.48 5.37 -6.27
N MET A 680 -3.89 4.93 -7.40
CA MET A 680 -2.74 5.61 -8.00
C MET A 680 -3.10 6.95 -8.65
N VAL A 681 -4.31 7.11 -9.17
CA VAL A 681 -4.75 8.33 -9.88
C VAL A 681 -5.68 9.23 -9.04
N ASP A 682 -6.33 8.70 -8.01
CA ASP A 682 -7.24 9.43 -7.13
C ASP A 682 -6.47 10.49 -6.34
N SER A 683 -6.70 11.74 -6.71
CA SER A 683 -6.01 12.91 -6.13
C SER A 683 -6.80 13.57 -5.00
N ARG A 684 -7.88 12.97 -4.50
CA ARG A 684 -8.68 13.60 -3.45
C ARG A 684 -7.84 13.77 -2.17
N PRO A 685 -7.95 14.91 -1.49
CA PRO A 685 -7.22 15.14 -0.25
C PRO A 685 -7.74 14.21 0.85
N THR A 686 -6.82 13.69 1.66
CA THR A 686 -7.16 12.86 2.83
C THR A 686 -7.15 13.65 4.14
N LEU A 687 -6.59 14.86 4.14
CA LEU A 687 -6.65 15.85 5.21
C LEU A 687 -6.96 17.22 4.64
N SER A 688 -7.61 18.09 5.43
CA SER A 688 -7.80 19.50 5.09
C SER A 688 -6.75 20.34 5.82
N THR A 689 -5.89 20.98 5.04
CA THR A 689 -4.90 21.94 5.53
C THR A 689 -5.53 23.32 5.68
N ILE A 690 -5.55 23.88 6.90
CA ILE A 690 -6.10 25.23 7.13
C ILE A 690 -5.06 26.27 6.71
N SER A 691 -5.17 26.73 5.47
CA SER A 691 -4.32 27.80 4.92
C SER A 691 -5.13 28.80 4.10
N ARG A 692 -4.61 30.02 3.98
CA ARG A 692 -5.20 31.07 3.14
C ARG A 692 -5.24 30.63 1.68
N GLU A 693 -4.15 30.06 1.17
CA GLU A 693 -4.05 29.70 -0.23
C GLU A 693 -5.05 28.61 -0.61
N ASN A 694 -5.27 27.63 0.27
CA ASN A 694 -6.34 26.65 0.10
C ASN A 694 -7.75 27.24 0.05
N ALA A 695 -7.98 28.37 0.73
CA ALA A 695 -9.27 29.06 0.71
C ALA A 695 -9.44 29.93 -0.56
N LEU A 696 -8.34 30.32 -1.21
CA LEU A 696 -8.34 31.12 -2.43
C LEU A 696 -8.31 30.24 -3.69
N ASP A 697 -7.48 29.22 -3.69
CA ASP A 697 -7.39 28.18 -4.70
C ASP A 697 -7.48 26.81 -4.04
N GLY A 698 -8.59 26.13 -4.32
CA GLY A 698 -8.90 24.85 -3.72
C GLY A 698 -8.08 23.68 -4.27
N ARG A 699 -7.20 23.88 -5.25
CA ARG A 699 -6.62 22.81 -6.07
C ARG A 699 -5.24 22.31 -5.63
N ASP A 700 -4.49 23.10 -4.86
CA ASP A 700 -3.17 22.72 -4.33
C ASP A 700 -3.09 21.37 -3.58
N PRO A 701 -4.15 20.88 -2.88
CA PRO A 701 -4.05 19.60 -2.19
C PRO A 701 -4.40 18.40 -3.07
N TYR A 702 -4.59 18.57 -4.39
CA TYR A 702 -4.89 17.46 -5.29
C TYR A 702 -3.62 16.69 -5.71
N ILE A 703 -3.23 15.72 -4.88
CA ILE A 703 -1.99 14.96 -5.01
C ILE A 703 -2.32 13.47 -5.17
N SER A 704 -1.74 12.83 -6.18
CA SER A 704 -1.78 11.37 -6.38
C SER A 704 -0.40 10.87 -6.82
N PHE A 705 -0.24 9.55 -7.01
CA PHE A 705 1.01 8.99 -7.52
C PHE A 705 1.37 9.49 -8.93
N ARG A 706 0.38 10.00 -9.67
CA ARG A 706 0.62 10.66 -10.96
C ARG A 706 1.31 12.01 -10.79
N THR A 707 1.17 12.66 -9.65
CA THR A 707 1.74 13.97 -9.33
C THR A 707 3.26 13.89 -9.19
N ASP A 708 3.78 12.89 -8.48
CA ASP A 708 5.21 12.72 -8.21
C ASP A 708 5.90 11.76 -9.20
N ASN A 709 5.17 10.79 -9.77
CA ASN A 709 5.71 9.82 -10.73
C ASN A 709 4.95 9.82 -12.08
N PRO A 710 4.92 10.96 -12.82
CA PRO A 710 4.15 11.10 -14.05
C PRO A 710 4.57 10.11 -15.15
N HIS A 711 5.88 9.92 -15.34
CA HIS A 711 6.43 9.02 -16.36
C HIS A 711 6.10 7.56 -16.07
N ALA A 712 6.17 7.14 -14.81
CA ALA A 712 5.89 5.78 -14.40
C ALA A 712 4.40 5.44 -14.61
N MET A 713 3.50 6.37 -14.27
CA MET A 713 2.06 6.24 -14.55
C MET A 713 1.74 6.23 -16.04
N ASP A 714 2.37 7.10 -16.83
CA ASP A 714 2.17 7.15 -18.27
C ASP A 714 2.66 5.84 -18.94
N ARG A 715 3.78 5.27 -18.48
CA ARG A 715 4.28 3.95 -18.92
C ARG A 715 3.34 2.82 -18.54
N LEU A 716 2.82 2.82 -17.32
CA LEU A 716 1.90 1.79 -16.82
C LEU A 716 0.59 1.79 -17.62
N LEU A 717 -0.07 2.94 -17.72
CA LEU A 717 -1.31 3.11 -18.49
C LEU A 717 -1.09 2.84 -19.97
N GLY A 718 -0.03 3.41 -20.55
CA GLY A 718 0.36 3.17 -21.93
C GLY A 718 0.61 1.70 -22.22
N GLY A 719 1.32 0.99 -21.33
CA GLY A 719 1.59 -0.44 -21.46
C GLY A 719 0.32 -1.29 -21.36
N ILE A 720 -0.57 -1.01 -20.40
CA ILE A 720 -1.83 -1.76 -20.22
C ILE A 720 -2.76 -1.55 -21.43
N LEU A 721 -3.01 -0.29 -21.80
CA LEU A 721 -3.93 0.04 -22.89
C LEU A 721 -3.37 -0.36 -24.27
N ALA A 722 -2.05 -0.34 -24.44
CA ALA A 722 -1.39 -0.84 -25.64
C ALA A 722 -1.16 -2.36 -25.63
N GLN A 723 -1.52 -3.08 -24.56
CA GLN A 723 -1.18 -4.50 -24.36
C GLN A 723 0.32 -4.76 -24.61
N ASP A 724 1.16 -3.79 -24.24
CA ASP A 724 2.62 -3.81 -24.43
C ASP A 724 3.32 -4.39 -23.20
N TRP A 725 3.08 -5.68 -23.00
CA TRP A 725 3.55 -6.43 -21.83
C TRP A 725 5.08 -6.46 -21.71
N GLU A 726 5.82 -6.35 -22.82
CA GLU A 726 7.29 -6.33 -22.79
C GLU A 726 7.85 -5.18 -21.95
N THR A 727 7.11 -4.08 -21.83
CA THR A 727 7.55 -2.86 -21.13
C THR A 727 7.01 -2.71 -19.71
N ILE A 728 6.11 -3.59 -19.25
CA ILE A 728 5.48 -3.44 -17.94
C ILE A 728 5.33 -4.75 -17.18
N ALA A 729 5.15 -5.88 -17.86
CA ALA A 729 4.79 -7.14 -17.24
C ALA A 729 5.91 -7.66 -16.33
N PRO A 730 5.59 -8.46 -15.29
CA PRO A 730 6.61 -9.07 -14.44
C PRO A 730 7.42 -10.12 -15.20
N SER A 731 8.53 -10.53 -14.60
CA SER A 731 9.42 -11.55 -15.12
C SER A 731 9.65 -12.67 -14.12
N MET A 732 9.60 -13.92 -14.58
CA MET A 732 10.10 -15.09 -13.87
C MET A 732 11.63 -15.10 -13.97
N LEU A 733 12.32 -15.20 -12.83
CA LEU A 733 13.77 -15.29 -12.78
C LEU A 733 14.27 -16.66 -13.25
N SER A 734 15.57 -16.79 -13.44
CA SER A 734 16.22 -18.03 -13.90
C SER A 734 16.09 -19.19 -12.92
N ASP A 735 15.73 -18.92 -11.66
CA ASP A 735 15.40 -19.93 -10.64
C ASP A 735 14.04 -20.62 -10.89
N LYS A 736 13.27 -20.13 -11.86
CA LYS A 736 11.94 -20.64 -12.26
C LYS A 736 10.88 -20.56 -11.15
N GLN A 737 11.13 -19.78 -10.10
CA GLN A 737 10.26 -19.67 -8.94
C GLN A 737 9.99 -18.23 -8.54
N THR A 738 10.98 -17.34 -8.66
CA THR A 738 10.87 -15.96 -8.21
C THR A 738 10.29 -15.07 -9.28
N LEU A 739 9.22 -14.35 -8.94
CA LEU A 739 8.62 -13.33 -9.78
C LEU A 739 9.19 -11.95 -9.42
N LYS A 740 9.65 -11.20 -10.43
CA LYS A 740 10.10 -9.82 -10.26
C LYS A 740 9.24 -8.87 -11.07
N THR A 741 8.63 -7.88 -10.40
CA THR A 741 7.94 -6.78 -11.05
C THR A 741 8.93 -5.91 -11.84
N PHE A 742 8.57 -5.52 -13.06
CA PHE A 742 9.37 -4.60 -13.86
C PHE A 742 9.20 -3.17 -13.35
N SER A 743 10.21 -2.60 -12.68
CA SER A 743 10.08 -1.25 -12.10
C SER A 743 9.90 -0.19 -13.20
N LEU A 744 8.98 0.74 -12.98
CA LEU A 744 8.70 1.86 -13.90
C LEU A 744 9.19 3.21 -13.38
N LEU A 745 9.75 3.24 -12.17
CA LEU A 745 10.07 4.46 -11.42
C LEU A 745 11.28 5.22 -11.97
N ASP A 746 12.24 4.56 -12.61
CA ASP A 746 13.44 5.25 -13.12
C ASP A 746 13.08 6.22 -14.24
N ARG A 747 13.44 7.49 -14.06
CA ARG A 747 13.16 8.55 -15.05
C ARG A 747 13.94 8.33 -16.34
N ASP A 748 15.16 7.81 -16.23
CA ASP A 748 15.98 7.40 -17.36
C ASP A 748 15.53 6.03 -17.89
N PRO A 749 14.91 5.98 -19.08
CA PRO A 749 14.39 4.72 -19.63
C PRO A 749 15.48 3.69 -19.92
N SER A 750 16.75 4.10 -20.06
CA SER A 750 17.87 3.17 -20.27
C SER A 750 18.17 2.31 -19.03
N LYS A 751 17.76 2.76 -17.84
CA LYS A 751 17.88 2.02 -16.59
C LYS A 751 16.75 1.00 -16.38
N LEU A 752 15.69 1.06 -17.18
CA LEU A 752 14.55 0.14 -17.12
C LEU A 752 14.91 -1.20 -17.76
N THR A 753 15.57 -2.05 -16.98
CA THR A 753 16.10 -3.33 -17.44
C THR A 753 15.50 -4.49 -16.67
N ARG A 754 15.41 -5.65 -17.35
CA ARG A 754 15.02 -6.93 -16.74
C ARG A 754 16.30 -7.65 -16.30
N PRO A 755 16.25 -8.47 -15.24
CA PRO A 755 17.34 -9.37 -14.92
C PRO A 755 17.68 -10.28 -16.10
N ALA A 756 18.97 -10.55 -16.29
CA ALA A 756 19.45 -11.42 -17.35
C ALA A 756 18.88 -12.85 -17.21
N GLY A 757 18.51 -13.47 -18.33
CA GLY A 757 17.94 -14.84 -18.35
C GLY A 757 16.52 -14.97 -17.82
N SER A 758 15.86 -13.85 -17.48
CA SER A 758 14.47 -13.86 -17.02
C SER A 758 13.48 -13.98 -18.19
N SER A 759 12.32 -14.57 -17.90
CA SER A 759 11.24 -14.75 -18.88
C SER A 759 10.04 -13.89 -18.53
N VAL A 760 9.43 -13.23 -19.52
CA VAL A 760 8.31 -12.30 -19.27
C VAL A 760 7.02 -13.10 -19.07
N ILE A 761 6.29 -12.80 -17.98
CA ILE A 761 5.07 -13.51 -17.59
C ILE A 761 3.86 -12.62 -17.84
N PHE A 762 2.81 -13.18 -18.44
CA PHE A 762 1.57 -12.45 -18.68
C PHE A 762 0.89 -12.05 -17.36
N PRO A 763 0.58 -10.76 -17.13
CA PRO A 763 0.06 -10.28 -15.85
C PRO A 763 -1.42 -10.56 -15.65
N ASN A 764 -2.10 -11.26 -16.56
CA ASN A 764 -3.54 -11.53 -16.50
C ASN A 764 -4.40 -10.27 -16.33
N THR A 765 -4.10 -9.25 -17.14
CA THR A 765 -4.82 -7.97 -17.21
C THR A 765 -5.37 -7.82 -18.62
N GLY A 766 -6.68 -7.60 -18.74
CA GLY A 766 -7.40 -7.65 -20.01
C GLY A 766 -8.20 -6.38 -20.34
N TYR A 767 -9.09 -6.52 -21.33
CA TYR A 767 -9.97 -5.44 -21.81
C TYR A 767 -10.84 -4.84 -20.71
N SER A 768 -11.47 -5.68 -19.86
CA SER A 768 -12.33 -5.24 -18.76
C SER A 768 -11.56 -4.37 -17.76
N ASN A 769 -10.33 -4.74 -17.42
CA ASN A 769 -9.48 -3.91 -16.57
C ASN A 769 -9.11 -2.61 -17.27
N ALA A 770 -8.62 -2.70 -18.52
CA ALA A 770 -8.16 -1.58 -19.31
C ALA A 770 -9.21 -0.46 -19.44
N ILE A 771 -10.48 -0.81 -19.71
CA ILE A 771 -11.54 0.19 -19.85
C ILE A 771 -11.85 0.87 -18.51
N SER A 772 -12.06 0.14 -17.41
CA SER A 772 -12.33 0.71 -16.09
C SER A 772 -11.16 1.57 -15.59
N MET A 773 -9.95 1.11 -15.84
CA MET A 773 -8.71 1.84 -15.56
C MET A 773 -8.62 3.17 -16.31
N SER A 774 -9.02 3.18 -17.59
CA SER A 774 -9.09 4.41 -18.39
C SER A 774 -10.18 5.37 -17.91
N ILE A 775 -11.32 4.86 -17.46
CA ILE A 775 -12.42 5.65 -16.91
C ILE A 775 -11.93 6.38 -15.65
N TYR A 776 -11.34 5.69 -14.68
CA TYR A 776 -10.81 6.35 -13.47
C TYR A 776 -9.69 7.33 -13.81
N SER A 777 -8.78 6.98 -14.72
CA SER A 777 -7.67 7.86 -15.10
C SER A 777 -8.17 9.15 -15.75
N MET A 778 -9.15 9.05 -16.66
CA MET A 778 -9.78 10.23 -17.26
C MET A 778 -10.56 11.02 -16.21
N LEU A 779 -11.40 10.36 -15.41
CA LEU A 779 -12.20 10.98 -14.36
C LEU A 779 -11.34 11.80 -13.39
N PHE A 780 -10.26 11.21 -12.86
CA PHE A 780 -9.41 11.89 -11.88
C PHE A 780 -8.49 12.92 -12.52
N SER A 781 -8.14 12.80 -13.80
CA SER A 781 -7.49 13.89 -14.54
C SER A 781 -8.39 15.13 -14.64
N ARG A 782 -9.70 14.95 -14.81
CA ARG A 782 -10.68 16.06 -14.79
C ARG A 782 -10.93 16.61 -13.40
N PHE A 783 -10.95 15.72 -12.40
CA PHE A 783 -11.06 16.12 -11.00
C PHE A 783 -9.88 16.98 -10.55
N SER A 784 -8.65 16.54 -10.80
CA SER A 784 -7.42 17.24 -10.39
C SER A 784 -7.00 18.38 -11.33
N THR A 785 -7.62 18.50 -12.50
CA THR A 785 -7.15 19.37 -13.60
C THR A 785 -5.81 18.99 -14.23
N ASP A 786 -5.36 17.72 -14.11
CA ASP A 786 -4.24 17.19 -14.89
C ASP A 786 -4.63 17.06 -16.37
N MET A 787 -4.59 18.18 -17.09
CA MET A 787 -4.88 18.24 -18.51
C MET A 787 -3.82 17.53 -19.36
N VAL A 788 -2.61 17.30 -18.83
CA VAL A 788 -1.57 16.55 -19.55
C VAL A 788 -1.99 15.09 -19.64
N LEU A 789 -2.38 14.47 -18.53
CA LEU A 789 -2.90 13.11 -18.52
C LEU A 789 -4.18 13.00 -19.37
N ALA A 790 -5.11 13.94 -19.24
CA ALA A 790 -6.33 13.96 -20.04
C ALA A 790 -6.04 13.98 -21.56
N GLN A 791 -5.06 14.79 -22.00
CA GLN A 791 -4.65 14.84 -23.41
C GLN A 791 -3.86 13.61 -23.84
N LYS A 792 -3.05 13.02 -22.94
CA LYS A 792 -2.35 11.76 -23.20
C LYS A 792 -3.30 10.59 -23.38
N LEU A 793 -4.48 10.59 -22.74
CA LEU A 793 -5.52 9.55 -22.86
C LEU A 793 -6.47 9.77 -24.04
N ARG A 794 -6.41 10.91 -24.72
CA ARG A 794 -7.40 11.31 -25.72
C ARG A 794 -7.18 10.62 -27.07
N ILE A 795 -8.22 9.95 -27.56
CA ILE A 795 -8.38 9.51 -28.96
C ILE A 795 -9.51 10.32 -29.58
N ARG A 796 -9.34 10.71 -30.86
CA ARG A 796 -10.38 11.39 -31.65
C ARG A 796 -10.63 10.63 -32.92
N GLN A 797 -11.88 10.51 -33.32
CA GLN A 797 -12.24 10.07 -34.66
C GLN A 797 -12.31 11.27 -35.62
N GLU A 798 -12.09 11.04 -36.91
CA GLU A 798 -12.36 12.03 -37.94
C GLU A 798 -13.79 12.57 -37.81
N ARG A 799 -13.93 13.91 -37.69
CA ARG A 799 -15.16 14.68 -37.40
C ARG A 799 -15.56 14.83 -35.93
N ASP A 800 -14.80 14.30 -34.97
CA ASP A 800 -15.01 14.66 -33.56
C ASP A 800 -14.78 16.16 -33.34
N SER A 801 -15.58 16.77 -32.46
CA SER A 801 -15.44 18.19 -32.12
C SER A 801 -14.15 18.46 -31.32
N GLY A 802 -13.45 19.55 -31.65
CA GLY A 802 -12.25 20.00 -30.94
C GLY A 802 -11.16 20.58 -31.84
N ALA A 803 -10.12 21.18 -31.23
CA ALA A 803 -9.01 21.80 -31.96
C ALA A 803 -8.18 20.75 -32.71
N ARG A 804 -7.95 20.92 -34.02
CA ARG A 804 -7.16 19.98 -34.84
C ARG A 804 -5.78 19.71 -34.21
N ILE A 805 -5.35 18.44 -34.22
CA ILE A 805 -4.01 18.05 -33.81
C ILE A 805 -3.02 18.47 -34.90
N PRO A 806 -1.96 19.23 -34.57
CA PRO A 806 -0.93 19.58 -35.54
C PRO A 806 -0.29 18.33 -36.16
N ASP A 807 -0.06 18.35 -37.47
CA ASP A 807 0.41 17.17 -38.23
C ASP A 807 1.72 16.60 -37.67
N ASN A 808 2.64 17.45 -37.19
CA ASN A 808 3.91 17.05 -36.56
C ASN A 808 3.77 16.42 -35.15
N LYS A 809 2.59 16.50 -34.55
CA LYS A 809 2.25 15.92 -33.24
C LYS A 809 1.15 14.87 -33.35
N ARG A 810 0.81 14.44 -34.55
CA ARG A 810 -0.28 13.49 -34.78
C ARG A 810 0.25 12.08 -34.96
N LEU A 811 -0.39 11.13 -34.30
CA LEU A 811 -0.34 9.72 -34.65
C LEU A 811 -1.73 9.28 -35.09
N SER A 812 -1.82 8.53 -36.18
CA SER A 812 -3.09 8.12 -36.80
C SER A 812 -3.18 6.60 -36.91
N PHE A 813 -4.42 6.11 -36.93
CA PHE A 813 -4.77 4.73 -37.24
C PHE A 813 -6.08 4.72 -38.01
N THR A 814 -6.11 4.05 -39.15
CA THR A 814 -7.33 3.86 -39.95
C THR A 814 -7.77 2.40 -39.87
N ASP A 815 -9.01 2.17 -39.46
CA ASP A 815 -9.61 0.84 -39.45
C ASP A 815 -9.71 0.30 -40.90
N PRO A 816 -9.01 -0.80 -41.25
CA PRO A 816 -9.02 -1.36 -42.60
C PRO A 816 -10.40 -1.79 -43.09
N VAL A 817 -11.36 -2.05 -42.19
CA VAL A 817 -12.69 -2.56 -42.54
C VAL A 817 -13.71 -1.42 -42.68
N THR A 818 -13.75 -0.49 -41.73
CA THR A 818 -14.75 0.59 -41.71
C THR A 818 -14.28 1.87 -42.39
N GLY A 819 -12.96 2.06 -42.54
CA GLY A 819 -12.36 3.30 -43.03
C GLY A 819 -12.37 4.43 -42.00
N PHE A 820 -12.79 4.19 -40.75
CA PHE A 820 -12.73 5.21 -39.71
C PHE A 820 -11.28 5.50 -39.31
N ARG A 821 -10.92 6.78 -39.37
CA ARG A 821 -9.63 7.28 -38.91
C ARG A 821 -9.71 7.77 -37.47
N TYR A 822 -8.75 7.33 -36.66
CA TYR A 822 -8.52 7.74 -35.29
C TYR A 822 -7.18 8.47 -35.18
N ASP A 823 -7.16 9.57 -34.44
CA ASP A 823 -5.99 10.43 -34.24
C ASP A 823 -5.72 10.65 -32.74
N ALA A 824 -4.44 10.69 -32.36
CA ALA A 824 -3.97 10.99 -31.01
C ALA A 824 -2.74 11.92 -31.02
N ASN A 825 -2.53 12.64 -29.91
CA ASN A 825 -1.36 13.49 -29.73
C ASN A 825 -0.10 12.66 -29.40
N ARG A 826 1.01 12.98 -30.06
CA ARG A 826 2.35 12.48 -29.75
C ARG A 826 3.01 13.35 -28.69
N PHE A 827 3.73 12.71 -27.79
CA PHE A 827 4.47 13.36 -26.70
C PHE A 827 5.98 13.06 -26.75
N GLY A 828 6.44 12.46 -27.85
CA GLY A 828 7.80 11.98 -28.02
C GLY A 828 7.91 10.47 -27.76
N ASN A 829 9.10 9.94 -27.95
CA ASN A 829 9.39 8.52 -27.81
C ASN A 829 10.43 8.27 -26.72
N GLU A 830 10.37 7.10 -26.11
CA GLU A 830 11.41 6.58 -25.24
C GLU A 830 11.82 5.15 -25.65
N LEU A 831 13.03 4.74 -25.27
CA LEU A 831 13.56 3.41 -25.59
C LEU A 831 13.52 2.55 -24.32
N ILE A 832 12.59 1.60 -24.26
CA ILE A 832 12.47 0.65 -23.14
C ILE A 832 12.86 -0.72 -23.64
N GLN A 833 13.91 -1.33 -23.08
CA GLN A 833 14.36 -2.67 -23.46
C GLN A 833 14.61 -2.83 -24.98
N GLY A 834 15.17 -1.79 -25.61
CA GLY A 834 15.41 -1.76 -27.05
C GLY A 834 14.16 -1.51 -27.91
N ARG A 835 12.97 -1.35 -27.32
CA ARG A 835 11.73 -0.99 -28.00
C ARG A 835 11.48 0.52 -27.94
N GLN A 836 11.34 1.16 -29.09
CA GLN A 836 10.90 2.54 -29.16
C GLN A 836 9.38 2.61 -28.96
N VAL A 837 8.94 3.32 -27.91
CA VAL A 837 7.53 3.46 -27.55
C VAL A 837 7.14 4.92 -27.42
N GLU A 838 5.91 5.23 -27.81
CA GLU A 838 5.34 6.57 -27.58
C GLU A 838 5.17 6.82 -26.08
N THR A 839 5.54 8.03 -25.62
CA THR A 839 5.33 8.47 -24.23
C THR A 839 3.91 8.99 -23.97
N GLY A 840 3.13 9.17 -25.04
CA GLY A 840 1.71 9.46 -24.97
C GLY A 840 0.90 8.17 -24.91
N ILE A 841 -0.11 8.11 -24.05
CA ILE A 841 -0.85 6.88 -23.79
C ILE A 841 -1.70 6.47 -25.00
N ALA A 842 -2.52 7.38 -25.51
CA ALA A 842 -3.39 7.19 -26.66
C ALA A 842 -2.60 7.05 -27.97
N SER A 843 -1.50 7.78 -28.15
CA SER A 843 -0.59 7.55 -29.27
C SER A 843 0.01 6.15 -29.19
N ARG A 844 0.43 5.68 -28.02
CA ARG A 844 0.91 4.30 -27.88
C ARG A 844 -0.15 3.24 -28.20
N VAL A 845 -1.41 3.50 -27.87
CA VAL A 845 -2.57 2.66 -28.27
C VAL A 845 -2.70 2.59 -29.79
N LEU A 846 -2.66 3.73 -30.49
CA LEU A 846 -2.76 3.73 -31.96
C LEU A 846 -1.49 3.14 -32.61
N GLN A 847 -0.31 3.31 -32.01
CA GLN A 847 0.93 2.65 -32.43
C GLN A 847 0.76 1.13 -32.42
N ARG A 848 0.16 0.57 -31.34
CA ARG A 848 -0.18 -0.85 -31.26
C ARG A 848 -1.20 -1.26 -32.32
N ALA A 849 -2.21 -0.43 -32.59
CA ALA A 849 -3.21 -0.71 -33.61
C ALA A 849 -2.54 -0.92 -34.98
N ASN A 850 -1.62 -0.03 -35.36
CA ASN A 850 -0.86 -0.15 -36.61
C ASN A 850 0.05 -1.40 -36.63
N GLU A 851 0.66 -1.78 -35.50
CA GLU A 851 1.38 -3.06 -35.39
C GLU A 851 0.47 -4.27 -35.63
N LEU A 852 -0.77 -4.23 -35.14
CA LEU A 852 -1.75 -5.30 -35.33
C LEU A 852 -2.27 -5.34 -36.78
N VAL A 853 -2.38 -4.18 -37.45
CA VAL A 853 -2.71 -4.12 -38.89
C VAL A 853 -1.64 -4.85 -39.71
N ALA A 854 -0.36 -4.57 -39.46
CA ALA A 854 0.74 -5.25 -40.16
C ALA A 854 0.79 -6.77 -39.95
N GLN A 855 0.18 -7.26 -38.86
CA GLN A 855 0.04 -8.69 -38.57
C GLN A 855 -1.19 -9.29 -39.26
N ALA A 856 -2.30 -8.55 -39.28
CA ALA A 856 -3.58 -8.98 -39.81
C ALA A 856 -3.64 -8.94 -41.35
N TYR A 857 -3.04 -7.92 -41.97
CA TYR A 857 -3.17 -7.61 -43.39
C TYR A 857 -1.82 -7.59 -44.12
N GLN A 858 -1.88 -7.71 -45.45
CA GLN A 858 -0.72 -7.44 -46.30
C GLN A 858 -0.45 -5.93 -46.32
N VAL A 859 0.79 -5.55 -46.00
CA VAL A 859 1.27 -4.17 -45.97
C VAL A 859 2.48 -4.02 -46.87
N ARG A 860 2.74 -2.81 -47.36
CA ARG A 860 3.98 -2.49 -48.06
C ARG A 860 5.14 -2.68 -47.10
N GLU A 861 6.14 -3.48 -47.49
CA GLU A 861 7.36 -3.71 -46.70
C GLU A 861 8.55 -2.95 -47.30
N VAL A 862 9.50 -2.56 -46.45
CA VAL A 862 10.79 -1.97 -46.81
C VAL A 862 11.92 -2.80 -46.19
N GLU A 863 12.99 -3.01 -46.95
CA GLU A 863 14.18 -3.72 -46.45
C GLU A 863 14.93 -2.81 -45.47
N MET A 864 15.15 -3.31 -44.26
CA MET A 864 15.94 -2.68 -43.20
C MET A 864 17.22 -3.48 -42.96
N THR A 865 18.25 -2.79 -42.47
CA THR A 865 19.52 -3.41 -42.10
C THR A 865 19.78 -3.16 -40.61
N ASP A 866 19.90 -4.24 -39.84
CA ASP A 866 20.35 -4.18 -38.44
C ASP A 866 21.87 -4.16 -38.40
N THR A 867 22.44 -3.01 -38.05
CA THR A 867 23.89 -2.82 -37.93
C THR A 867 24.45 -3.25 -36.56
N SER A 868 23.59 -3.67 -35.61
CA SER A 868 24.01 -4.15 -34.29
C SER A 868 24.52 -5.60 -34.30
N THR A 869 24.26 -6.35 -35.37
CA THR A 869 24.78 -7.71 -35.58
C THR A 869 26.04 -7.69 -36.43
N THR A 870 26.93 -8.66 -36.24
CA THR A 870 28.14 -8.82 -37.07
C THR A 870 28.19 -10.22 -37.66
N PRO A 871 27.99 -10.40 -38.98
CA PRO A 871 27.70 -9.35 -39.99
C PRO A 871 26.29 -8.73 -39.83
N PRO A 872 26.06 -7.50 -40.36
CA PRO A 872 24.75 -6.84 -40.32
C PRO A 872 23.65 -7.70 -40.95
N THR A 873 22.50 -7.79 -40.29
CA THR A 873 21.39 -8.65 -40.72
C THR A 873 20.33 -7.83 -41.44
N LYS A 874 19.95 -8.22 -42.66
CA LYS A 874 18.82 -7.62 -43.39
C LYS A 874 17.50 -8.25 -42.99
N TYR A 875 16.44 -7.45 -42.87
CA TYR A 875 15.08 -7.91 -42.58
C TYR A 875 14.05 -6.98 -43.22
N ASN A 876 12.86 -7.49 -43.54
CA ASN A 876 11.76 -6.66 -44.03
C ASN A 876 10.94 -6.12 -42.86
N ALA A 877 10.60 -4.84 -42.90
CA ALA A 877 9.71 -4.19 -41.95
C ALA A 877 8.54 -3.51 -42.69
N PRO A 878 7.36 -3.37 -42.09
CA PRO A 878 6.29 -2.55 -42.65
C PRO A 878 6.76 -1.12 -42.92
N PHE A 879 6.37 -0.55 -44.06
CA PHE A 879 6.46 0.87 -44.29
C PHE A 879 5.54 1.59 -43.30
N ILE A 880 6.09 2.58 -42.60
CA ILE A 880 5.36 3.43 -41.65
C ILE A 880 5.50 4.87 -42.14
N ASP A 881 4.37 5.56 -42.31
CA ASP A 881 4.36 6.94 -42.78
C ASP A 881 4.68 7.96 -41.66
N ALA A 882 4.60 9.26 -41.98
CA ALA A 882 4.88 10.33 -41.01
C ALA A 882 3.88 10.39 -39.84
N PHE A 883 2.69 9.81 -39.99
CA PHE A 883 1.64 9.73 -38.98
C PHE A 883 1.63 8.39 -38.23
N GLY A 884 2.58 7.49 -38.53
CA GLY A 884 2.70 6.20 -37.89
C GLY A 884 1.80 5.11 -38.51
N GLU A 885 1.11 5.39 -39.61
CA GLU A 885 0.21 4.45 -40.28
C GLU A 885 1.00 3.51 -41.19
N VAL A 886 0.52 2.27 -41.29
CA VAL A 886 1.04 1.28 -42.24
C VAL A 886 0.26 1.33 -43.54
N GLU A 887 0.97 1.18 -44.67
CA GLU A 887 0.34 1.22 -45.99
C GLU A 887 -0.15 -0.17 -46.40
N LEU A 888 -1.47 -0.33 -46.55
CA LEU A 888 -2.10 -1.59 -46.94
C LEU A 888 -1.89 -1.90 -48.42
N VAL A 889 -1.64 -3.17 -48.74
CA VAL A 889 -1.70 -3.67 -50.11
C VAL A 889 -3.14 -4.03 -50.44
N LEU A 890 -3.71 -3.32 -51.41
CA LEU A 890 -5.10 -3.49 -51.83
C LEU A 890 -5.19 -4.42 -53.05
N THR A 891 -6.07 -5.42 -52.96
CA THR A 891 -6.46 -6.27 -54.09
C THR A 891 -7.90 -5.94 -54.46
N ASN A 892 -8.17 -5.48 -55.69
CA ASN A 892 -9.49 -5.02 -56.13
C ASN A 892 -10.10 -3.92 -55.23
N GLY A 893 -9.25 -3.04 -54.67
CA GLY A 893 -9.67 -1.94 -53.80
C GLY A 893 -9.96 -2.34 -52.33
N ALA A 894 -9.76 -3.60 -51.95
CA ALA A 894 -9.95 -4.07 -50.57
C ALA A 894 -8.62 -4.56 -49.93
N PRO A 895 -8.43 -4.40 -48.61
CA PRO A 895 -7.27 -4.93 -47.91
C PRO A 895 -7.23 -6.46 -47.93
N THR A 896 -6.05 -7.03 -48.19
CA THR A 896 -5.88 -8.49 -48.21
C THR A 896 -5.50 -9.02 -46.82
N VAL A 897 -6.33 -9.89 -46.23
CA VAL A 897 -6.04 -10.51 -44.92
C VAL A 897 -4.89 -11.50 -45.05
N LYS A 898 -3.80 -11.27 -44.30
CA LYS A 898 -2.63 -12.15 -44.18
C LYS A 898 -2.82 -13.21 -43.11
N ASN A 899 -3.49 -12.86 -42.01
CA ASN A 899 -3.72 -13.77 -40.87
C ASN A 899 -5.10 -13.49 -40.23
N ALA A 900 -6.00 -14.47 -40.32
CA ALA A 900 -7.38 -14.33 -39.82
C ALA A 900 -7.46 -14.18 -38.29
N THR A 901 -6.60 -14.88 -37.53
CA THR A 901 -6.53 -14.76 -36.07
C THR A 901 -6.05 -13.36 -35.67
N ALA A 902 -5.02 -12.84 -36.33
CA ALA A 902 -4.55 -11.48 -36.10
C ALA A 902 -5.61 -10.43 -36.48
N ALA A 903 -6.39 -10.65 -37.55
CA ALA A 903 -7.50 -9.79 -37.91
C ALA A 903 -8.62 -9.78 -36.84
N ALA A 904 -8.94 -10.94 -36.26
CA ALA A 904 -9.87 -11.03 -35.14
C ALA A 904 -9.36 -10.30 -33.89
N ASN A 905 -8.05 -10.36 -33.62
CA ASN A 905 -7.42 -9.64 -32.51
C ASN A 905 -7.46 -8.13 -32.73
N LEU A 906 -7.13 -7.66 -33.94
CA LEU A 906 -7.27 -6.25 -34.30
C LEU A 906 -8.71 -5.77 -34.11
N ARG A 907 -9.71 -6.54 -34.56
CA ARG A 907 -11.12 -6.19 -34.36
C ARG A 907 -11.49 -6.01 -32.88
N ARG A 908 -11.03 -6.90 -32.00
CA ARG A 908 -11.23 -6.77 -30.55
C ARG A 908 -10.52 -5.53 -30.00
N TYR A 909 -9.31 -5.24 -30.48
CA TYR A 909 -8.52 -4.08 -30.08
C TYR A 909 -9.14 -2.75 -30.53
N ILE A 910 -9.76 -2.69 -31.71
CA ILE A 910 -10.52 -1.53 -32.19
C ILE A 910 -11.68 -1.20 -31.22
N GLY A 911 -12.32 -2.21 -30.64
CA GLY A 911 -13.33 -2.00 -29.59
C GLY A 911 -12.78 -1.23 -28.37
N LEU A 912 -11.53 -1.48 -27.98
CA LEU A 912 -10.86 -0.69 -26.94
C LEU A 912 -10.60 0.75 -27.39
N ILE A 913 -10.15 0.96 -28.62
CA ILE A 913 -9.92 2.31 -29.18
C ILE A 913 -11.20 3.14 -29.13
N ASP A 914 -12.32 2.57 -29.58
CA ASP A 914 -13.61 3.26 -29.55
C ASP A 914 -14.10 3.47 -28.11
N GLY A 915 -13.93 2.49 -27.22
CA GLY A 915 -14.22 2.65 -25.79
C GLY A 915 -13.44 3.83 -25.17
N LEU A 916 -12.14 3.93 -25.42
CA LEU A 916 -11.30 5.04 -24.94
C LEU A 916 -11.74 6.40 -25.50
N ARG A 917 -12.14 6.44 -26.78
CA ARG A 917 -12.73 7.63 -27.40
C ARG A 917 -14.03 8.02 -26.69
N GLN A 918 -14.92 7.07 -26.42
CA GLN A 918 -16.19 7.31 -25.71
C GLN A 918 -15.93 7.85 -24.29
N VAL A 919 -15.01 7.26 -23.54
CA VAL A 919 -14.58 7.76 -22.22
C VAL A 919 -14.13 9.22 -22.31
N GLY A 920 -13.26 9.54 -23.28
CA GLY A 920 -12.83 10.92 -23.51
C GLY A 920 -13.98 11.86 -23.85
N ASN A 921 -14.97 11.41 -24.62
CA ASN A 921 -16.13 12.23 -25.01
C ASN A 921 -17.06 12.52 -23.82
N ILE A 922 -17.30 11.54 -22.95
CA ILE A 922 -18.15 11.70 -21.76
C ILE A 922 -17.60 12.77 -20.82
N PHE A 923 -16.31 12.69 -20.50
CA PHE A 923 -15.69 13.58 -19.51
C PHE A 923 -15.16 14.91 -20.08
N GLY A 924 -15.19 15.08 -21.41
CA GLY A 924 -14.79 16.30 -22.12
C GLY A 924 -13.27 16.50 -22.25
N GLY A 925 -12.85 17.53 -23.01
CA GLY A 925 -11.45 17.74 -23.40
C GLY A 925 -10.88 19.16 -23.31
N GLY A 926 -11.68 20.16 -22.94
CA GLY A 926 -11.21 21.54 -22.73
C GLY A 926 -10.64 21.77 -21.33
N PRO A 927 -9.83 22.82 -21.09
CA PRO A 927 -9.55 23.29 -19.72
C PRO A 927 -10.90 23.53 -18.99
N LEU A 928 -10.94 23.51 -17.65
CA LEU A 928 -12.16 23.72 -16.87
C LEU A 928 -12.70 25.16 -16.97
N GLY A 929 -13.14 25.54 -18.17
CA GLY A 929 -13.76 26.78 -18.56
C GLY A 929 -14.26 26.62 -19.99
N GLY A 930 -15.57 26.42 -20.14
CA GLY A 930 -16.22 26.36 -21.45
C GLY A 930 -16.91 25.03 -21.72
N GLY A 931 -18.06 24.80 -21.08
CA GLY A 931 -19.10 24.00 -21.68
C GLY A 931 -19.59 24.72 -22.94
N GLY A 932 -19.17 24.24 -24.11
CA GLY A 932 -19.88 24.51 -25.35
C GLY A 932 -21.15 23.68 -25.38
N GLY A 933 -22.16 24.08 -24.59
CA GLY A 933 -23.53 23.67 -24.83
C GLY A 933 -23.99 24.38 -26.09
N GLY A 934 -24.03 23.66 -27.21
CA GLY A 934 -24.82 24.09 -28.36
C GLY A 934 -26.28 24.04 -27.95
N GLY A 935 -26.82 25.21 -27.58
CA GLY A 935 -28.24 25.46 -27.70
C GLY A 935 -28.50 25.79 -29.17
N ASP A 936 -29.39 25.02 -29.77
CA ASP A 936 -30.04 25.36 -31.03
C ASP A 936 -30.75 26.71 -30.86
N GLU A 937 -30.35 27.72 -31.64
CA GLU A 937 -31.24 28.73 -32.20
C GLU A 937 -30.81 28.98 -33.65
N ASP A 938 -31.78 28.81 -34.55
CA ASP A 938 -31.85 28.92 -36.02
C ASP A 938 -31.34 27.77 -36.91
#